data_AF-A0A9P5AFY9-F1
#
_entry.id   AF-A0A9P5AFY9-F1
#
_cell.length_a   1.000
_cell.length_b   1.000
_cell.length_c   1.000
_cell.angle_alpha   90.00
_cell.angle_beta   90.00
_cell.angle_gamma   90.00
#
_symmetry.space_group_name_H-M   'P 1'
#
loop_
_entity.id
_entity.type
_entity.pdbx_description
1 polymer ?
#
loop_
_entity_poly.entity_id
_entity_poly.type
_entity_poly.pdbx_seq_one_letter_code
_entity_poly.pdbx_strand_id
1 'polypeptide(L)'
;MTIKNTTPRPRWHPSPTYHLKAPRGWINDPCAPGYDPSTGTYHLSYQWNPKSCDWGDITWGHYTSRDGLTWKQNTQNPVLEPSEPYDDKGIFTGCFHPTGLQGEEGQLTVIYSSITHLPIHWTLPYTRNCAGLSVATSTDGGKTWQKSEQNPILEGEPEGVTVTGFRDPFLAEWPALDKMRGEASLYGFVSGGVVDGGPTVFLYAISPTDLTQWTYLGPLIDLPTGFSPSGRWGGDFGVNWECVNFMTLHNESEERPFLLMGTEGGVKPGAKEGSDQWSLWMAGSLEQTEQGPRMKPEYSGILDHGCLYAPNSYEHPITKNRIVWGWLKEDDLTLARRESKGWTGYFSIPRELFLYTAENVTRTLTSSLADVGCIKATDNGKGSNTVQTLGIRPLPNLQELRRGKPGYWNNIDSKTNLDNQGLGFWIRHNEDLTQGTAIRFSPQSETITVDKSKSNQESDIEKACASGPFTLFYSNRNGSEELEKLHLRIFCDGDVLEVFANDRFSLSTMVYADTRDCTGLSWFIEGQGGETVFESVKLWQNMKDVVDVDEPIVYERTVIMKVVAVAGGTGSVGSTIIEGLVEYGKHKVYAFSRQERPPQGAVTYIKVDYNDPDAMKKALEDAAVRTLICAISVVSPDTNQAQKNLIKAAERSSTTERFVISSFDMLHVKEDIELSPLSRYTFEAIDELEKTNLTYTRITNGWFLDYYGMPYWKCNLEPWINIVNMKSKWAVIPGDGNVQASFLTSQDMSRFVARLMDLETWDTISAIRANTLSFNELIAAAEKARGTKFNVAVDSLEKLKSGKISFFPDYPPIGHGDGDEAFFAMIHYQAGIGRYLVPRDLPALDNKFPDLKVTTPLEVMETAWKGK
;
A
#
# COMPACT_ATOMS: atom_id res chain seq x y z
N MET A 1 25.48 -16.14 22.72
CA MET A 1 24.63 -17.32 23.02
C MET A 1 23.55 -17.37 21.96
N THR A 2 23.58 -18.39 21.10
CA THR A 2 22.65 -18.52 19.97
C THR A 2 21.34 -19.11 20.49
N ILE A 3 20.28 -18.30 20.60
CA ILE A 3 18.95 -18.79 20.95
C ILE A 3 18.40 -19.52 19.71
N LYS A 4 18.50 -20.85 19.72
CA LYS A 4 17.75 -21.72 18.81
C LYS A 4 16.28 -21.68 19.24
N ASN A 5 15.45 -20.89 18.57
CA ASN A 5 13.99 -20.96 18.73
C ASN A 5 13.45 -22.06 17.80
N THR A 6 13.29 -23.28 18.33
CA THR A 6 12.64 -24.42 17.67
C THR A 6 11.15 -24.52 17.99
N THR A 7 10.49 -23.40 18.25
CA THR A 7 9.03 -23.35 18.47
C THR A 7 8.36 -22.90 17.16
N PRO A 8 7.37 -23.64 16.62
CA PRO A 8 6.60 -23.19 15.46
C PRO A 8 5.98 -21.82 15.76
N ARG A 9 6.15 -20.83 14.87
CA ARG A 9 5.51 -19.51 15.01
C ARG A 9 3.99 -19.71 15.20
N PRO A 10 3.38 -19.26 16.31
CA PRO A 10 1.93 -19.32 16.45
C PRO A 10 1.30 -18.31 15.45
N ARG A 11 0.18 -18.72 14.82
CA ARG A 11 -0.48 -18.10 13.64
C ARG A 11 -1.22 -16.77 13.92
N TRP A 12 -0.65 -15.80 14.64
CA TRP A 12 -1.42 -14.63 15.12
C TRP A 12 -0.81 -13.28 14.68
N HIS A 13 -1.67 -12.31 14.36
CA HIS A 13 -1.44 -10.93 13.87
C HIS A 13 -1.18 -10.74 12.35
N PRO A 14 -2.21 -10.39 11.55
CA PRO A 14 -2.01 -10.00 10.16
C PRO A 14 -1.21 -8.69 10.05
N SER A 15 -0.26 -8.63 9.11
CA SER A 15 0.38 -7.37 8.74
C SER A 15 -0.66 -6.38 8.19
N PRO A 16 -0.51 -5.08 8.47
CA PRO A 16 -1.41 -4.05 7.96
C PRO A 16 -1.24 -3.94 6.44
N THR A 17 -2.30 -3.50 5.79
CA THR A 17 -2.36 -3.31 4.35
C THR A 17 -2.13 -1.84 3.98
N TYR A 18 -2.62 -0.91 4.78
CA TYR A 18 -2.58 0.53 4.50
C TYR A 18 -2.05 1.42 5.64
N HIS A 19 -1.63 0.84 6.76
CA HIS A 19 -0.78 1.51 7.75
C HIS A 19 0.69 1.17 7.54
N LEU A 20 1.55 2.17 7.70
CA LEU A 20 2.99 1.97 7.62
C LEU A 20 3.52 1.38 8.93
N LYS A 21 4.53 0.51 8.84
CA LYS A 21 5.19 -0.13 9.97
C LYS A 21 6.67 -0.39 9.65
N ALA A 22 7.53 -0.55 10.65
CA ALA A 22 8.89 -0.97 10.38
C ALA A 22 8.96 -2.31 9.60
N PRO A 23 10.04 -2.54 8.82
CA PRO A 23 10.28 -3.84 8.22
C PRO A 23 10.37 -4.94 9.28
N ARG A 24 11.07 -4.63 10.36
CA ARG A 24 11.33 -5.48 11.52
C ARG A 24 11.65 -4.64 12.74
N GLY A 25 11.51 -5.22 13.92
CA GLY A 25 11.87 -4.56 15.17
C GLY A 25 10.93 -3.41 15.52
N TRP A 26 11.48 -2.36 16.11
CA TRP A 26 10.71 -1.27 16.72
C TRP A 26 10.66 -0.03 15.82
N ILE A 27 9.44 0.49 15.59
CA ILE A 27 9.21 1.83 15.04
C ILE A 27 8.54 2.73 16.07
N ASN A 28 8.98 3.98 16.15
CA ASN A 28 8.26 5.04 16.84
C ASN A 28 8.18 6.27 15.94
N ASP A 29 8.48 7.45 16.45
CA ASP A 29 8.20 8.77 15.91
C ASP A 29 8.34 8.86 14.38
N PRO A 30 7.30 9.37 13.67
CA PRO A 30 7.48 9.84 12.31
C PRO A 30 8.46 11.02 12.34
N CYS A 31 9.54 10.88 11.59
CA CYS A 31 10.60 11.87 11.51
C CYS A 31 10.55 12.56 10.16
N ALA A 32 10.76 13.88 10.15
CA ALA A 32 10.98 14.64 8.94
C ALA A 32 10.00 14.33 7.78
N PRO A 33 8.67 14.29 8.02
CA PRO A 33 7.71 14.23 6.92
C PRO A 33 7.85 15.48 6.05
N GLY A 34 7.79 15.34 4.74
CA GLY A 34 8.04 16.45 3.83
C GLY A 34 7.68 16.18 2.39
N TYR A 35 7.73 17.24 1.57
CA TYR A 35 7.50 17.16 0.14
C TYR A 35 8.60 17.90 -0.60
N ASP A 36 9.23 17.20 -1.55
CA ASP A 36 10.20 17.78 -2.47
C ASP A 36 9.48 18.29 -3.73
N PRO A 37 9.35 19.61 -3.92
CA PRO A 37 8.68 20.19 -5.08
C PRO A 37 9.49 20.03 -6.37
N SER A 38 10.81 19.83 -6.29
CA SER A 38 11.66 19.68 -7.47
C SER A 38 11.43 18.35 -8.18
N THR A 39 11.14 17.29 -7.42
CA THR A 39 10.88 15.96 -7.96
C THR A 39 9.41 15.54 -7.87
N GLY A 40 8.59 16.21 -7.06
CA GLY A 40 7.22 15.78 -6.76
C GLY A 40 7.19 14.50 -5.91
N THR A 41 8.06 14.43 -4.90
CA THR A 41 8.21 13.24 -4.05
C THR A 41 7.84 13.58 -2.61
N TYR A 42 7.03 12.71 -2.00
CA TYR A 42 6.75 12.73 -0.57
C TYR A 42 7.82 11.96 0.18
N HIS A 43 8.26 12.48 1.31
CA HIS A 43 9.27 11.89 2.18
C HIS A 43 8.67 11.68 3.57
N LEU A 44 8.96 10.52 4.17
CA LEU A 44 8.59 10.21 5.56
C LEU A 44 9.69 9.35 6.18
N SER A 45 10.52 9.94 7.04
CA SER A 45 11.49 9.19 7.83
C SER A 45 10.87 8.70 9.14
N TYR A 46 11.56 7.85 9.88
CA TYR A 46 11.06 7.30 11.13
C TYR A 46 12.16 6.80 12.04
N GLN A 47 12.00 6.96 13.36
CA GLN A 47 12.87 6.30 14.33
C GLN A 47 12.70 4.78 14.22
N TRP A 48 13.82 4.08 14.13
CA TRP A 48 13.87 2.65 13.88
C TRP A 48 14.97 1.96 14.70
N ASN A 49 14.59 0.91 15.41
CA ASN A 49 15.52 -0.09 15.92
C ASN A 49 15.31 -1.42 15.17
N PRO A 50 16.16 -1.73 14.17
CA PRO A 50 16.05 -2.99 13.44
C PRO A 50 16.41 -4.21 14.28
N LYS A 51 17.15 -4.04 15.40
CA LYS A 51 17.76 -5.15 16.17
C LYS A 51 16.86 -5.70 17.27
N SER A 52 15.86 -4.95 17.71
CA SER A 52 14.96 -5.33 18.79
C SER A 52 13.52 -4.88 18.52
N CYS A 53 12.55 -5.54 19.14
CA CYS A 53 11.16 -5.06 19.24
C CYS A 53 10.95 -4.17 20.48
N ASP A 54 12.02 -3.54 20.96
CA ASP A 54 12.00 -2.57 22.04
C ASP A 54 12.87 -1.38 21.66
N TRP A 55 12.63 -0.25 22.34
CA TRP A 55 13.38 0.97 22.11
C TRP A 55 14.87 0.80 22.43
N GLY A 56 15.75 1.43 21.64
CA GLY A 56 17.22 1.43 21.82
C GLY A 56 17.97 1.50 20.50
N ASP A 57 19.25 1.91 20.52
CA ASP A 57 20.10 2.07 19.31
C ASP A 57 19.37 2.79 18.16
N ILE A 58 18.70 3.91 18.45
CA ILE A 58 17.79 4.53 17.49
C ILE A 58 18.53 5.06 16.27
N THR A 59 18.04 4.64 15.11
CA THR A 59 18.44 5.05 13.76
C THR A 59 17.23 5.58 13.00
N TRP A 60 17.40 6.09 11.78
CA TRP A 60 16.27 6.45 10.92
C TRP A 60 16.10 5.48 9.75
N GLY A 61 14.87 5.00 9.54
CA GLY A 61 14.42 4.47 8.25
C GLY A 61 13.69 5.53 7.43
N HIS A 62 13.40 5.24 6.16
CA HIS A 62 12.80 6.22 5.24
C HIS A 62 11.83 5.59 4.24
N TYR A 63 10.70 6.27 4.02
CA TYR A 63 9.71 6.00 2.99
C TYR A 63 9.64 7.14 2.00
N THR A 64 9.45 6.80 0.72
CA THR A 64 9.16 7.79 -0.33
C THR A 64 7.84 7.45 -1.04
N SER A 65 7.13 8.46 -1.54
CA SER A 65 5.89 8.26 -2.30
C SER A 65 5.74 9.28 -3.42
N ARG A 66 4.98 8.93 -4.45
CA ARG A 66 4.60 9.82 -5.57
C ARG A 66 3.18 10.38 -5.46
N ASP A 67 2.34 9.74 -4.67
CA ASP A 67 0.91 10.06 -4.52
C ASP A 67 0.54 10.38 -3.05
N GLY A 68 1.48 10.23 -2.10
CA GLY A 68 1.25 10.38 -0.67
C GLY A 68 0.44 9.23 -0.06
N LEU A 69 0.14 8.18 -0.84
CA LEU A 69 -0.71 7.06 -0.46
C LEU A 69 0.01 5.72 -0.58
N THR A 70 0.68 5.47 -1.70
CA THR A 70 1.49 4.28 -1.96
C THR A 70 2.96 4.63 -1.74
N TRP A 71 3.61 3.93 -0.83
CA TRP A 71 4.95 4.21 -0.32
C TRP A 71 5.95 3.14 -0.72
N LYS A 72 7.14 3.57 -1.13
CA LYS A 72 8.32 2.74 -1.31
C LYS A 72 9.19 2.83 -0.06
N GLN A 73 9.48 1.68 0.53
CA GLN A 73 10.39 1.61 1.66
C GLN A 73 11.84 1.63 1.17
N ASN A 74 12.61 2.62 1.61
CA ASN A 74 14.01 2.76 1.20
C ASN A 74 14.89 1.82 2.04
N THR A 75 15.17 0.63 1.49
CA THR A 75 16.17 -0.38 1.90
C THR A 75 15.95 -1.17 3.21
N GLN A 76 16.70 -2.27 3.37
CA GLN A 76 16.70 -3.14 4.58
C GLN A 76 17.55 -2.58 5.74
N ASN A 77 18.24 -1.45 5.55
CA ASN A 77 19.15 -0.85 6.51
C ASN A 77 18.74 0.60 6.82
N PRO A 78 19.14 1.14 7.98
CA PRO A 78 18.89 2.54 8.28
C PRO A 78 19.54 3.47 7.24
N VAL A 79 18.88 4.60 6.97
CA VAL A 79 19.41 5.65 6.07
C VAL A 79 20.23 6.70 6.82
N LEU A 80 20.09 6.76 8.15
CA LEU A 80 20.88 7.60 9.04
C LEU A 80 21.06 6.83 10.37
N GLU A 81 22.31 6.65 10.80
CA GLU A 81 22.66 5.89 12.01
C GLU A 81 23.75 6.60 12.83
N PRO A 82 23.84 6.35 14.15
CA PRO A 82 24.95 6.84 14.98
C PRO A 82 26.30 6.50 14.36
N SER A 83 27.14 7.52 14.16
CA SER A 83 28.48 7.33 13.57
C SER A 83 29.51 8.33 14.07
N GLU A 84 29.10 9.36 14.80
CA GLU A 84 29.95 10.45 15.27
C GLU A 84 29.84 10.63 16.79
N PRO A 85 30.85 11.23 17.45
CA PRO A 85 30.80 11.44 18.90
C PRO A 85 29.60 12.26 19.39
N TYR A 86 29.03 13.11 18.54
CA TYR A 86 27.88 13.95 18.88
C TYR A 86 26.53 13.22 18.78
N ASP A 87 26.48 12.01 18.19
CA ASP A 87 25.26 11.21 18.03
C ASP A 87 25.42 9.74 18.47
N ASP A 88 26.47 9.42 19.23
CA ASP A 88 26.90 8.05 19.53
C ASP A 88 25.89 7.24 20.38
N LYS A 89 24.89 7.89 20.98
CA LYS A 89 23.79 7.23 21.72
C LYS A 89 22.49 7.13 20.95
N GLY A 90 22.34 7.80 19.81
CA GLY A 90 21.12 7.72 19.02
C GLY A 90 20.85 8.95 18.19
N ILE A 91 20.04 8.74 17.15
CA ILE A 91 19.52 9.77 16.26
C ILE A 91 18.01 9.86 16.50
N PHE A 92 17.60 10.85 17.29
CA PHE A 92 16.21 11.05 17.68
C PHE A 92 15.44 11.86 16.62
N THR A 93 14.21 12.29 16.92
CA THR A 93 13.29 12.91 15.96
C THR A 93 13.85 14.21 15.36
N GLY A 94 13.31 14.59 14.22
CA GLY A 94 13.72 15.74 13.45
C GLY A 94 12.73 16.16 12.37
N CYS A 95 13.16 17.09 11.54
CA CYS A 95 12.36 17.76 10.52
C CYS A 95 13.07 17.80 9.16
N PHE A 96 12.29 18.11 8.12
CA PHE A 96 12.70 18.13 6.72
C PHE A 96 12.67 19.56 6.15
N HIS A 97 13.64 19.89 5.30
CA HIS A 97 13.63 21.10 4.49
C HIS A 97 14.05 20.79 3.04
N PRO A 98 13.29 21.21 2.00
CA PRO A 98 13.52 20.83 0.61
C PRO A 98 14.59 21.68 -0.11
N THR A 99 15.68 22.01 0.59
CA THR A 99 16.85 22.69 0.01
C THR A 99 18.13 22.15 0.64
N GLY A 100 19.28 22.48 0.06
CA GLY A 100 20.57 22.36 0.73
C GLY A 100 20.72 23.36 1.88
N LEU A 101 21.82 23.25 2.64
CA LEU A 101 22.07 24.07 3.83
C LEU A 101 22.11 25.57 3.53
N GLN A 102 22.55 25.96 2.33
CA GLN A 102 22.69 27.33 1.87
C GLN A 102 21.59 27.73 0.86
N GLY A 103 20.48 26.97 0.84
CA GLY A 103 19.36 27.21 -0.07
C GLY A 103 19.52 26.61 -1.47
N GLU A 104 20.44 25.65 -1.67
CA GLU A 104 20.64 25.00 -2.96
C GLU A 104 19.40 24.23 -3.40
N GLU A 105 18.84 24.57 -4.57
CA GLU A 105 17.71 23.87 -5.18
C GLU A 105 18.08 22.43 -5.56
N GLY A 106 17.12 21.51 -5.43
CA GLY A 106 17.28 20.09 -5.78
C GLY A 106 18.07 19.25 -4.77
N GLN A 107 18.51 19.85 -3.67
CA GLN A 107 19.03 19.14 -2.50
C GLN A 107 17.98 19.09 -1.39
N LEU A 108 18.14 18.16 -0.45
CA LEU A 108 17.27 17.99 0.71
C LEU A 108 18.11 18.11 1.98
N THR A 109 17.54 18.69 3.03
CA THR A 109 18.16 18.77 4.37
C THR A 109 17.23 18.13 5.39
N VAL A 110 17.80 17.37 6.32
CA VAL A 110 17.15 16.99 7.57
C VAL A 110 17.91 17.57 8.75
N ILE A 111 17.17 18.01 9.77
CA ILE A 111 17.72 18.45 11.04
C ILE A 111 17.16 17.52 12.11
N TYR A 112 18.03 16.91 12.91
CA TYR A 112 17.69 15.87 13.86
C TYR A 112 18.34 16.10 15.21
N SER A 113 17.77 15.47 16.24
CA SER A 113 18.33 15.48 17.59
C SER A 113 19.46 14.44 17.69
N SER A 114 20.68 14.91 17.96
CA SER A 114 21.87 14.08 18.09
C SER A 114 22.20 13.84 19.58
N ILE A 115 22.21 12.58 20.01
CA ILE A 115 22.25 12.21 21.43
C ILE A 115 23.63 11.69 21.84
N THR A 116 24.19 12.24 22.91
CA THR A 116 25.50 11.88 23.48
C THR A 116 25.42 11.21 24.85
N HIS A 117 24.28 11.33 25.54
CA HIS A 117 24.08 10.71 26.85
C HIS A 117 22.67 10.12 27.01
N LEU A 118 22.59 8.98 27.71
CA LEU A 118 21.36 8.30 28.10
C LEU A 118 21.50 7.77 29.54
N PRO A 119 20.40 7.59 30.29
CA PRO A 119 19.02 7.87 29.91
C PRO A 119 18.68 9.37 29.95
N ILE A 120 17.76 9.80 29.10
CA ILE A 120 17.14 11.13 29.14
C ILE A 120 15.68 10.91 29.53
N HIS A 121 15.27 11.49 30.66
CA HIS A 121 13.89 11.40 31.13
C HIS A 121 13.58 12.58 32.04
N TRP A 122 12.35 13.10 31.97
CA TRP A 122 11.93 14.30 32.70
C TRP A 122 11.99 14.13 34.24
N THR A 123 11.96 12.90 34.75
CA THR A 123 12.10 12.59 36.20
C THR A 123 13.55 12.57 36.69
N LEU A 124 14.53 12.67 35.80
CA LEU A 124 15.95 12.56 36.13
C LEU A 124 16.64 13.92 35.97
N PRO A 125 17.73 14.16 36.70
CA PRO A 125 18.58 15.32 36.43
C PRO A 125 19.05 15.32 34.97
N TYR A 126 18.79 16.41 34.25
CA TYR A 126 19.22 16.56 32.87
C TYR A 126 20.73 16.74 32.80
N THR A 127 21.39 15.95 31.95
CA THR A 127 22.83 16.09 31.70
C THR A 127 23.03 17.16 30.64
N ARG A 128 23.71 18.25 31.00
CA ARG A 128 24.06 19.35 30.07
C ARG A 128 24.60 18.80 28.75
N ASN A 129 24.11 19.32 27.62
CA ASN A 129 24.54 18.94 26.26
C ASN A 129 24.34 17.44 25.93
N CYS A 130 23.45 16.72 26.62
CA CYS A 130 23.18 15.31 26.29
C CYS A 130 22.41 15.12 24.98
N ALA A 131 21.67 16.16 24.55
CA ALA A 131 20.96 16.20 23.28
C ALA A 131 21.23 17.55 22.61
N GLY A 132 21.79 17.50 21.39
CA GLY A 132 22.00 18.65 20.53
C GLY A 132 21.23 18.52 19.22
N LEU A 133 21.43 19.44 18.29
CA LEU A 133 20.90 19.35 16.92
C LEU A 133 22.02 19.20 15.91
N SER A 134 21.80 18.32 14.93
CA SER A 134 22.70 18.07 13.82
C SER A 134 21.94 18.05 12.50
N VAL A 135 22.65 18.25 11.39
CA VAL A 135 22.08 18.29 10.04
C VAL A 135 22.72 17.24 9.12
N ALA A 136 21.92 16.73 8.19
CA ALA A 136 22.39 15.91 7.09
C ALA A 136 21.71 16.33 5.78
N THR A 137 22.44 16.25 4.67
CA THR A 137 21.93 16.62 3.34
C THR A 137 21.86 15.41 2.41
N SER A 138 20.99 15.49 1.42
CA SER A 138 20.84 14.50 0.36
C SER A 138 20.86 15.20 -0.99
N THR A 139 21.66 14.66 -1.93
CA THR A 139 21.71 15.12 -3.32
C THR A 139 21.12 14.10 -4.31
N ASP A 140 20.54 13.00 -3.82
CA ASP A 140 20.07 11.87 -4.64
C ASP A 140 18.58 11.53 -4.45
N GLY A 141 17.80 12.51 -3.99
CA GLY A 141 16.37 12.36 -3.74
C GLY A 141 16.03 11.57 -2.48
N GLY A 142 16.87 11.68 -1.44
CA GLY A 142 16.65 11.10 -0.11
C GLY A 142 17.03 9.63 -0.01
N LYS A 143 17.86 9.11 -0.93
CA LYS A 143 18.35 7.73 -0.87
C LYS A 143 19.53 7.60 0.07
N THR A 144 20.41 8.59 0.08
CA THR A 144 21.54 8.66 1.02
C THR A 144 21.62 10.03 1.68
N TRP A 145 22.11 10.06 2.92
CA TRP A 145 22.24 11.28 3.72
C TRP A 145 23.69 11.45 4.19
N GLN A 146 24.26 12.63 3.92
CA GLN A 146 25.60 13.00 4.33
C GLN A 146 25.51 13.96 5.53
N LYS A 147 26.09 13.56 6.66
CA LYS A 147 26.21 14.43 7.84
C LYS A 147 27.15 15.61 7.53
N SER A 148 26.78 16.80 7.98
CA SER A 148 27.59 18.01 7.81
C SER A 148 28.84 17.99 8.69
N GLU A 149 29.96 18.52 8.18
CA GLU A 149 31.18 18.76 8.96
C GLU A 149 31.00 19.86 10.02
N GLN A 150 29.93 20.65 9.93
CA GLN A 150 29.58 21.69 10.92
C GLN A 150 28.80 21.14 12.12
N ASN A 151 28.54 19.83 12.17
CA ASN A 151 27.79 19.23 13.27
C ASN A 151 28.61 19.15 14.57
N PRO A 152 27.93 19.23 15.73
CA PRO A 152 26.52 19.59 15.89
C PRO A 152 26.31 21.11 15.65
N ILE A 153 25.20 21.48 15.01
CA ILE A 153 24.85 22.89 14.76
C ILE A 153 24.30 23.58 16.01
N LEU A 154 23.77 22.81 16.96
CA LEU A 154 23.53 23.22 18.34
C LEU A 154 24.07 22.13 19.26
N GLU A 155 25.00 22.47 20.14
CA GLU A 155 25.61 21.49 21.06
C GLU A 155 24.61 20.99 22.12
N GLY A 156 23.67 21.84 22.53
CA GLY A 156 22.72 21.52 23.58
C GLY A 156 21.74 22.65 23.84
N GLU A 157 21.06 22.54 24.97
CA GLU A 157 20.09 23.52 25.45
C GLU A 157 20.73 24.90 25.75
N PRO A 158 19.96 26.01 25.79
CA PRO A 158 20.51 27.35 26.03
C PRO A 158 21.32 27.49 27.32
N GLU A 159 22.32 28.37 27.33
CA GLU A 159 23.13 28.64 28.52
C GLU A 159 22.28 29.21 29.66
N GLY A 160 22.51 28.74 30.89
CA GLY A 160 21.79 29.20 32.07
C GLY A 160 20.36 28.68 32.24
N VAL A 161 19.88 27.82 31.32
CA VAL A 161 18.56 27.18 31.41
C VAL A 161 18.74 25.72 31.84
N THR A 162 18.07 25.32 32.93
CA THR A 162 17.99 23.90 33.33
C THR A 162 16.72 23.31 32.76
N VAL A 163 16.85 22.35 31.86
CA VAL A 163 15.73 21.79 31.10
C VAL A 163 15.31 20.41 31.62
N THR A 164 14.07 20.01 31.35
CA THR A 164 13.60 18.62 31.52
C THR A 164 13.82 17.79 30.24
N GLY A 165 13.96 18.46 29.10
CA GLY A 165 14.23 17.89 27.79
C GLY A 165 14.66 18.97 26.80
N PHE A 166 15.38 18.59 25.76
CA PHE A 166 15.76 19.46 24.64
C PHE A 166 15.99 18.59 23.40
N ARG A 167 14.96 18.42 22.58
CA ARG A 167 14.97 17.50 21.42
C ARG A 167 13.85 17.85 20.41
N ASP A 168 13.77 17.05 19.35
CA ASP A 168 12.73 17.02 18.33
C ASP A 168 12.54 18.39 17.64
N PRO A 169 13.54 18.86 16.86
CA PRO A 169 13.43 20.12 16.16
C PRO A 169 12.35 20.08 15.09
N PHE A 170 11.60 21.17 15.01
CA PHE A 170 10.64 21.44 13.95
C PHE A 170 10.91 22.80 13.30
N LEU A 171 10.64 22.91 12.00
CA LEU A 171 10.86 24.13 11.21
C LEU A 171 9.53 24.67 10.68
N ALA A 172 9.33 25.97 10.76
CA ALA A 172 8.23 26.64 10.08
C ALA A 172 8.53 28.09 9.73
N GLU A 173 7.90 28.55 8.66
CA GLU A 173 7.73 29.96 8.40
C GLU A 173 6.64 30.54 9.32
N TRP A 174 6.84 31.78 9.77
CA TRP A 174 5.83 32.47 10.57
C TRP A 174 5.75 33.96 10.21
N PRO A 175 4.98 34.31 9.14
CA PRO A 175 4.89 35.68 8.66
C PRO A 175 4.44 36.70 9.72
N ALA A 176 3.58 36.29 10.66
CA ALA A 176 3.16 37.15 11.76
C ALA A 176 4.32 37.48 12.72
N LEU A 177 5.23 36.52 12.95
CA LEU A 177 6.42 36.74 13.77
C LEU A 177 7.48 37.56 13.02
N ASP A 178 7.64 37.34 11.70
CA ASP A 178 8.49 38.20 10.86
C ASP A 178 8.06 39.67 10.96
N LYS A 179 6.75 39.92 10.86
CA LYS A 179 6.19 41.27 11.01
C LYS A 179 6.43 41.85 12.40
N MET A 180 6.32 41.05 13.45
CA MET A 180 6.57 41.47 14.82
C MET A 180 8.04 41.82 15.05
N ARG A 181 8.95 41.02 14.50
CA ARG A 181 10.41 41.21 14.64
C ARG A 181 10.98 42.23 13.67
N GLY A 182 10.30 42.51 12.56
CA GLY A 182 10.81 43.36 11.48
C GLY A 182 11.93 42.70 10.67
N GLU A 183 12.04 41.37 10.74
CA GLU A 183 13.10 40.57 10.13
C GLU A 183 12.50 39.24 9.65
N ALA A 184 12.75 38.87 8.40
CA ALA A 184 12.32 37.58 7.86
C ALA A 184 13.23 36.46 8.36
N SER A 185 12.65 35.36 8.83
CA SER A 185 13.42 34.19 9.28
C SER A 185 12.63 32.90 9.02
N LEU A 186 13.36 31.79 8.93
CA LEU A 186 12.76 30.49 9.28
C LEU A 186 12.79 30.35 10.80
N TYR A 187 11.83 29.65 11.39
CA TYR A 187 11.76 29.46 12.84
C TYR A 187 11.95 28.01 13.23
N GLY A 188 12.82 27.80 14.22
CA GLY A 188 13.11 26.52 14.83
C GLY A 188 12.38 26.37 16.16
N PHE A 189 11.78 25.21 16.37
CA PHE A 189 11.02 24.86 17.57
C PHE A 189 11.66 23.60 18.16
N VAL A 190 12.31 23.72 19.32
CA VAL A 190 12.93 22.58 20.02
C VAL A 190 12.12 22.25 21.26
N SER A 191 11.66 21.01 21.35
CA SER A 191 10.71 20.52 22.35
C SER A 191 11.38 20.27 23.68
N GLY A 192 10.68 20.57 24.78
CA GLY A 192 11.14 20.22 26.11
C GLY A 192 10.34 20.85 27.24
N GLY A 193 11.06 21.29 28.27
CA GLY A 193 10.50 21.98 29.42
C GLY A 193 11.63 22.57 30.27
N VAL A 194 11.26 23.45 31.20
CA VAL A 194 12.18 24.09 32.13
C VAL A 194 11.92 23.50 33.52
N VAL A 195 12.97 23.08 34.21
CA VAL A 195 12.86 22.62 35.60
C VAL A 195 12.26 23.74 36.45
N ASP A 196 11.22 23.42 37.24
CA ASP A 196 10.40 24.36 38.01
C ASP A 196 9.62 25.42 37.19
N GLY A 197 9.80 25.46 35.86
CA GLY A 197 9.12 26.37 34.93
C GLY A 197 7.98 25.74 34.15
N GLY A 198 7.95 24.41 34.05
CA GLY A 198 6.94 23.64 33.31
C GLY A 198 7.30 23.40 31.84
N PRO A 199 6.40 22.77 31.06
CA PRO A 199 6.66 22.40 29.68
C PRO A 199 6.68 23.62 28.75
N THR A 200 7.52 23.58 27.72
CA THR A 200 7.61 24.65 26.72
C THR A 200 8.20 24.16 25.41
N VAL A 201 8.35 25.08 24.46
CA VAL A 201 9.16 24.89 23.26
C VAL A 201 10.15 26.04 23.14
N PHE A 202 11.42 25.73 22.92
CA PHE A 202 12.50 26.69 22.77
C PHE A 202 12.49 27.21 21.34
N LEU A 203 12.22 28.51 21.18
CA LEU A 203 12.10 29.16 19.88
C LEU A 203 13.45 29.70 19.42
N TYR A 204 13.75 29.48 18.14
CA TYR A 204 14.94 29.99 17.46
C TYR A 204 14.56 30.70 16.16
N ALA A 205 15.27 31.78 15.84
CA ALA A 205 15.33 32.34 14.50
C ALA A 205 16.46 31.66 13.73
N ILE A 206 16.20 31.29 12.49
CA ILE A 206 17.14 30.62 11.60
C ILE A 206 17.35 31.49 10.37
N SER A 207 18.61 31.63 9.95
CA SER A 207 18.94 32.37 8.74
C SER A 207 18.23 31.77 7.52
N PRO A 208 17.52 32.58 6.72
CA PRO A 208 16.85 32.08 5.51
C PRO A 208 17.83 31.63 4.42
N THR A 209 19.12 31.97 4.55
CA THR A 209 20.16 31.58 3.60
C THR A 209 21.16 30.60 4.19
N ASP A 210 21.07 30.24 5.46
CA ASP A 210 21.98 29.29 6.11
C ASP A 210 21.28 28.53 7.25
N LEU A 211 20.87 27.29 6.98
CA LEU A 211 20.15 26.44 7.94
C LEU A 211 20.99 26.02 9.15
N THR A 212 22.29 26.34 9.18
CA THR A 212 23.19 26.07 10.32
C THR A 212 23.17 27.17 11.37
N GLN A 213 22.65 28.36 11.06
CA GLN A 213 22.73 29.54 11.94
C GLN A 213 21.43 29.72 12.74
N TRP A 214 21.46 29.36 14.02
CA TRP A 214 20.31 29.39 14.94
C TRP A 214 20.51 30.43 16.04
N THR A 215 19.58 31.36 16.17
CA THR A 215 19.58 32.41 17.21
C THR A 215 18.43 32.17 18.18
N TYR A 216 18.75 31.89 19.45
CA TYR A 216 17.74 31.63 20.48
C TYR A 216 16.89 32.88 20.79
N LEU A 217 15.56 32.74 20.75
CA LEU A 217 14.60 33.82 21.02
C LEU A 217 13.92 33.71 22.40
N GLY A 218 14.11 32.60 23.11
CA GLY A 218 13.45 32.33 24.40
C GLY A 218 12.48 31.13 24.34
N PRO A 219 11.86 30.77 25.48
CA PRO A 219 10.71 29.88 25.46
C PRO A 219 9.55 30.55 24.73
N LEU A 220 8.80 29.80 23.92
CA LEU A 220 7.63 30.33 23.23
C LEU A 220 6.45 30.53 24.17
N ILE A 221 6.35 29.70 25.21
CA ILE A 221 5.18 29.65 26.08
C ILE A 221 5.58 29.37 27.52
N ASP A 222 4.93 30.04 28.45
CA ASP A 222 5.13 29.87 29.89
C ASP A 222 3.89 29.19 30.49
N LEU A 223 3.98 27.87 30.75
CA LEU A 223 2.90 27.09 31.35
C LEU A 223 3.33 26.48 32.68
N PRO A 224 2.50 26.55 33.72
CA PRO A 224 2.78 25.82 34.95
C PRO A 224 2.76 24.31 34.70
N THR A 225 3.50 23.57 35.50
CA THR A 225 3.43 22.10 35.52
C THR A 225 2.00 21.62 35.81
N GLY A 226 1.52 20.63 35.05
CA GLY A 226 0.17 20.08 35.20
C GLY A 226 -0.94 21.00 34.68
N PHE A 227 -0.61 21.95 33.80
CA PHE A 227 -1.59 22.80 33.14
C PHE A 227 -2.62 21.95 32.38
N SER A 228 -3.90 22.10 32.70
CA SER A 228 -5.01 21.29 32.13
C SER A 228 -6.28 22.16 32.02
N PRO A 229 -6.32 23.16 31.12
CA PRO A 229 -7.34 24.21 31.13
C PRO A 229 -8.71 23.72 30.64
N SER A 230 -8.76 22.64 29.87
CA SER A 230 -9.97 22.18 29.17
C SER A 230 -10.68 21.02 29.88
N GLY A 231 -10.31 20.71 31.13
CA GLY A 231 -10.88 19.60 31.88
C GLY A 231 -10.84 18.28 31.10
N ARG A 232 -11.96 17.57 31.04
CA ARG A 232 -12.05 16.29 30.29
C ARG A 232 -11.77 16.42 28.79
N TRP A 233 -11.81 17.63 28.21
CA TRP A 233 -11.72 17.88 26.77
C TRP A 233 -10.31 18.11 26.22
N GLY A 234 -9.31 18.41 27.06
CA GLY A 234 -7.98 18.82 26.58
C GLY A 234 -6.76 18.22 27.28
N GLY A 235 -6.94 17.16 28.07
CA GLY A 235 -5.83 16.40 28.65
C GLY A 235 -4.92 17.24 29.57
N ASP A 236 -3.76 16.68 29.87
CA ASP A 236 -2.77 17.27 30.79
C ASP A 236 -1.49 17.63 30.03
N PHE A 237 -1.08 18.90 30.10
CA PHE A 237 0.11 19.38 29.39
C PHE A 237 1.43 18.94 30.04
N GLY A 238 1.37 18.29 31.22
CA GLY A 238 2.49 17.59 31.82
C GLY A 238 3.61 18.53 32.29
N VAL A 239 4.84 18.03 32.20
CA VAL A 239 6.07 18.71 32.67
C VAL A 239 7.10 18.88 31.55
N ASN A 240 7.00 18.07 30.49
CA ASN A 240 7.91 18.07 29.34
C ASN A 240 7.10 17.85 28.06
N TRP A 241 7.48 18.50 26.97
CA TRP A 241 6.92 18.27 25.65
C TRP A 241 7.91 17.58 24.71
N GLU A 242 7.34 16.85 23.76
CA GLU A 242 8.02 16.13 22.68
C GLU A 242 7.35 16.42 21.34
N CYS A 243 8.12 16.32 20.26
CA CYS A 243 7.62 16.46 18.88
C CYS A 243 6.73 17.70 18.65
N VAL A 244 7.08 18.85 19.25
CA VAL A 244 6.29 20.08 19.11
C VAL A 244 6.34 20.57 17.66
N ASN A 245 5.17 20.60 17.02
CA ASN A 245 4.99 21.11 15.67
C ASN A 245 4.23 22.42 15.70
N PHE A 246 4.71 23.43 14.97
CA PHE A 246 4.01 24.69 14.77
C PHE A 246 3.29 24.71 13.41
N MET A 247 2.10 25.31 13.37
CA MET A 247 1.39 25.57 12.13
C MET A 247 0.45 26.76 12.25
N THR A 248 0.23 27.45 11.13
CA THR A 248 -0.90 28.36 10.99
C THR A 248 -1.99 27.63 10.23
N LEU A 249 -3.15 27.46 10.85
CA LEU A 249 -4.33 26.88 10.20
C LEU A 249 -5.30 27.99 9.82
N HIS A 250 -5.99 27.81 8.70
CA HIS A 250 -6.89 28.80 8.13
C HIS A 250 -8.25 28.22 7.74
N ASN A 251 -9.23 29.11 7.65
CA ASN A 251 -10.49 28.93 6.95
C ASN A 251 -10.66 30.07 5.93
N GLU A 252 -11.85 30.25 5.34
CA GLU A 252 -12.09 31.28 4.32
C GLU A 252 -11.88 32.72 4.80
N SER A 253 -11.94 32.98 6.11
CA SER A 253 -11.93 34.33 6.70
C SER A 253 -10.86 34.60 7.75
N GLU A 254 -10.30 33.55 8.37
CA GLU A 254 -9.39 33.67 9.50
C GLU A 254 -8.21 32.70 9.40
N GLU A 255 -7.07 33.11 9.96
CA GLU A 255 -5.90 32.28 10.21
C GLU A 255 -5.57 32.29 11.70
N ARG A 256 -5.00 31.18 12.19
CA ARG A 256 -4.70 31.02 13.62
C ARG A 256 -3.49 30.12 13.84
N PRO A 257 -2.56 30.51 14.73
CA PRO A 257 -1.46 29.65 15.16
C PRO A 257 -1.93 28.47 16.03
N PHE A 258 -1.35 27.30 15.77
CA PHE A 258 -1.53 26.07 16.52
C PHE A 258 -0.17 25.43 16.83
N LEU A 259 -0.10 24.79 17.98
CA LEU A 259 0.93 23.83 18.34
C LEU A 259 0.31 22.42 18.42
N LEU A 260 1.02 21.41 17.94
CA LEU A 260 0.79 19.98 18.25
C LEU A 260 1.95 19.47 19.09
N MET A 261 1.69 18.57 20.05
CA MET A 261 2.74 18.08 20.93
C MET A 261 2.41 16.70 21.52
N GLY A 262 3.45 15.92 21.79
CA GLY A 262 3.44 14.92 22.84
C GLY A 262 3.71 15.60 24.19
N THR A 263 3.01 15.22 25.25
CA THR A 263 3.26 15.69 26.61
C THR A 263 3.63 14.51 27.49
N GLU A 264 4.56 14.70 28.43
CA GLU A 264 5.01 13.70 29.41
C GLU A 264 4.86 14.25 30.83
N GLY A 265 4.73 13.37 31.83
CA GLY A 265 4.54 13.75 33.23
C GLY A 265 3.14 14.23 33.60
N GLY A 266 2.14 14.07 32.72
CA GLY A 266 0.73 14.36 33.00
C GLY A 266 -0.02 13.15 33.58
N VAL A 267 -1.25 13.33 34.09
CA VAL A 267 -2.06 12.19 34.60
C VAL A 267 -3.22 11.88 33.65
N LYS A 268 -3.20 10.70 33.01
CA LYS A 268 -4.33 10.19 32.23
C LYS A 268 -5.40 9.55 33.13
N PRO A 269 -6.67 9.98 33.09
CA PRO A 269 -7.75 9.33 33.82
C PRO A 269 -7.89 7.85 33.42
N GLY A 270 -7.78 6.94 34.40
CA GLY A 270 -7.97 5.50 34.19
C GLY A 270 -6.82 4.77 33.50
N ALA A 271 -5.71 5.46 33.19
CA ALA A 271 -4.53 4.80 32.62
C ALA A 271 -3.69 4.07 33.69
N LYS A 272 -2.86 3.14 33.25
CA LYS A 272 -1.92 2.42 34.14
C LYS A 272 -0.98 3.41 34.83
N GLU A 273 -0.52 3.04 36.03
CA GLU A 273 0.56 3.74 36.72
C GLU A 273 1.78 3.83 35.77
N GLY A 274 2.24 5.06 35.48
CA GLY A 274 3.29 5.34 34.50
C GLY A 274 2.83 5.65 33.06
N SER A 275 1.53 5.74 32.76
CA SER A 275 1.00 6.24 31.47
C SER A 275 0.74 7.75 31.55
N ASP A 276 1.82 8.51 31.60
CA ASP A 276 1.86 9.95 31.83
C ASP A 276 1.91 10.80 30.55
N GLN A 277 1.58 10.17 29.41
CA GLN A 277 1.78 10.75 28.09
C GLN A 277 0.48 11.13 27.36
N TRP A 278 0.40 12.30 26.72
CA TRP A 278 -0.73 12.68 25.85
C TRP A 278 -0.31 13.18 24.47
N SER A 279 -1.16 13.02 23.46
CA SER A 279 -1.07 13.80 22.21
C SER A 279 -2.09 14.92 22.23
N LEU A 280 -1.60 16.16 22.31
CA LEU A 280 -2.42 17.36 22.49
C LEU A 280 -2.18 18.36 21.37
N TRP A 281 -3.08 19.33 21.31
CA TRP A 281 -2.94 20.53 20.52
C TRP A 281 -3.36 21.77 21.30
N MET A 282 -2.81 22.92 20.94
CA MET A 282 -3.14 24.21 21.51
C MET A 282 -3.25 25.27 20.43
N ALA A 283 -4.34 26.03 20.45
CA ALA A 283 -4.48 27.26 19.68
C ALA A 283 -4.10 28.46 20.56
N GLY A 284 -3.45 29.45 19.97
CA GLY A 284 -3.01 30.64 20.69
C GLY A 284 -2.73 31.82 19.79
N SER A 285 -2.53 32.98 20.40
CA SER A 285 -2.18 34.23 19.71
C SER A 285 -0.74 34.62 20.00
N LEU A 286 -0.08 35.19 19.00
CA LEU A 286 1.27 35.75 19.16
C LEU A 286 1.20 37.06 19.95
N GLU A 287 2.04 37.19 20.98
CA GLU A 287 2.19 38.41 21.77
C GLU A 287 3.66 38.79 21.93
N GLN A 288 3.94 40.10 21.97
CA GLN A 288 5.27 40.61 22.29
C GLN A 288 5.33 40.90 23.78
N THR A 289 6.33 40.33 24.46
CA THR A 289 6.62 40.59 25.88
C THR A 289 7.98 41.28 26.02
N GLU A 290 8.30 41.73 27.24
CA GLU A 290 9.64 42.24 27.59
C GLU A 290 10.74 41.18 27.39
N GLN A 291 10.39 39.89 27.48
CA GLN A 291 11.31 38.76 27.35
C GLN A 291 11.33 38.15 25.94
N GLY A 292 10.73 38.83 24.96
CA GLY A 292 10.65 38.37 23.57
C GLY A 292 9.25 37.93 23.14
N PRO A 293 9.12 37.37 21.93
CA PRO A 293 7.85 36.85 21.42
C PRO A 293 7.38 35.66 22.25
N ARG A 294 6.08 35.60 22.51
CA ARG A 294 5.39 34.52 23.22
C ARG A 294 4.11 34.12 22.49
N MET A 295 3.64 32.91 22.74
CA MET A 295 2.33 32.43 22.35
C MET A 295 1.42 32.37 23.57
N LYS A 296 0.33 33.12 23.53
CA LYS A 296 -0.71 33.13 24.55
C LYS A 296 -1.75 32.03 24.25
N PRO A 297 -1.94 31.04 25.14
CA PRO A 297 -2.98 30.02 24.98
C PRO A 297 -4.38 30.62 24.90
N GLU A 298 -5.23 30.12 24.01
CA GLU A 298 -6.65 30.47 23.95
C GLU A 298 -7.55 29.27 24.25
N TYR A 299 -7.33 28.15 23.58
CA TYR A 299 -8.08 26.90 23.77
C TYR A 299 -7.25 25.72 23.28
N SER A 300 -7.55 24.53 23.79
CA SER A 300 -6.74 23.33 23.57
C SER A 300 -7.56 22.07 23.61
N GLY A 301 -7.05 21.01 23.00
CA GLY A 301 -7.74 19.72 22.96
C GLY A 301 -6.77 18.55 22.86
N ILE A 302 -7.37 17.37 22.90
CA ILE A 302 -6.67 16.12 22.63
C ILE A 302 -6.64 15.91 21.11
N LEU A 303 -5.47 15.58 20.56
CA LEU A 303 -5.30 15.30 19.14
C LEU A 303 -5.90 13.93 18.78
N ASP A 304 -5.60 12.92 19.59
CA ASP A 304 -6.09 11.56 19.47
C ASP A 304 -6.36 10.98 20.87
N HIS A 305 -7.55 10.43 21.07
CA HIS A 305 -8.00 9.95 22.38
C HIS A 305 -7.52 8.54 22.73
N GLY A 306 -6.68 7.93 21.90
CA GLY A 306 -6.17 6.58 22.11
C GLY A 306 -4.65 6.51 22.25
N CYS A 307 -4.02 5.63 21.47
CA CYS A 307 -2.61 5.25 21.59
C CYS A 307 -1.67 6.02 20.65
N LEU A 308 -2.17 6.99 19.89
CA LEU A 308 -1.31 7.83 19.06
C LEU A 308 -0.41 8.72 19.95
N TYR A 309 0.85 8.83 19.57
CA TYR A 309 1.85 9.70 20.15
C TYR A 309 2.79 10.29 19.08
N ALA A 310 3.68 11.21 19.47
CA ALA A 310 4.71 11.81 18.61
C ALA A 310 4.19 12.33 17.25
N PRO A 311 3.20 13.24 17.21
CA PRO A 311 2.72 13.77 15.94
C PRO A 311 3.80 14.58 15.22
N ASN A 312 3.95 14.37 13.92
CA ASN A 312 4.83 15.17 13.06
C ASN A 312 4.13 15.51 11.74
N SER A 313 4.35 16.71 11.23
CA SER A 313 3.53 17.31 10.18
C SER A 313 4.35 18.08 9.15
N TYR A 314 3.73 18.35 8.01
CA TYR A 314 4.27 19.26 7.01
C TYR A 314 3.14 19.98 6.28
N GLU A 315 3.45 21.14 5.71
CA GLU A 315 2.56 21.82 4.78
C GLU A 315 2.84 21.35 3.36
N HIS A 316 1.81 20.88 2.65
CA HIS A 316 1.96 20.61 1.24
C HIS A 316 2.10 21.94 0.48
N PRO A 317 3.20 22.22 -0.23
CA PRO A 317 3.48 23.56 -0.76
C PRO A 317 2.47 24.04 -1.81
N ILE A 318 1.87 23.12 -2.56
CA ILE A 318 0.85 23.41 -3.59
C ILE A 318 -0.56 23.54 -3.00
N THR A 319 -1.06 22.51 -2.31
CA THR A 319 -2.44 22.50 -1.81
C THR A 319 -2.63 23.33 -0.54
N LYS A 320 -1.54 23.65 0.17
CA LYS A 320 -1.53 24.31 1.48
C LYS A 320 -2.18 23.51 2.61
N ASN A 321 -2.49 22.23 2.37
CA ASN A 321 -2.99 21.34 3.39
C ASN A 321 -1.88 21.03 4.42
N ARG A 322 -2.24 21.07 5.70
CA ARG A 322 -1.40 20.57 6.79
C ARG A 322 -1.64 19.06 6.95
N ILE A 323 -0.62 18.25 6.67
CA ILE A 323 -0.71 16.79 6.77
C ILE A 323 0.08 16.34 7.99
N VAL A 324 -0.51 15.48 8.82
CA VAL A 324 0.09 14.95 10.05
C VAL A 324 0.10 13.41 10.04
N TRP A 325 1.17 12.86 10.60
CA TRP A 325 1.36 11.46 10.93
C TRP A 325 1.63 11.34 12.42
N GLY A 326 1.24 10.23 13.05
CA GLY A 326 1.60 9.93 14.44
C GLY A 326 1.99 8.47 14.62
N TRP A 327 2.77 8.19 15.67
CA TRP A 327 3.13 6.85 16.07
C TRP A 327 2.00 6.21 16.87
N LEU A 328 1.54 5.03 16.45
CA LEU A 328 0.57 4.23 17.18
C LEU A 328 1.31 3.18 18.02
N LYS A 329 1.20 3.32 19.35
CA LYS A 329 1.88 2.45 20.31
C LYS A 329 1.21 1.08 20.44
N GLU A 330 2.02 0.07 20.73
CA GLU A 330 1.56 -1.30 21.02
C GLU A 330 1.79 -1.67 22.50
N ASP A 331 1.51 -0.72 23.41
CA ASP A 331 1.66 -0.89 24.87
C ASP A 331 0.77 -2.02 25.44
N ASP A 332 -0.20 -2.47 24.64
CA ASP A 332 -1.13 -3.54 24.97
C ASP A 332 -0.51 -4.96 24.93
N LEU A 333 0.69 -5.11 24.36
CA LEU A 333 1.40 -6.38 24.23
C LEU A 333 2.66 -6.45 25.11
N THR A 334 2.90 -7.62 25.71
CA THR A 334 4.19 -7.91 26.35
C THR A 334 5.33 -7.89 25.33
N LEU A 335 6.57 -7.62 25.79
CA LEU A 335 7.75 -7.65 24.92
C LEU A 335 7.89 -9.01 24.21
N ALA A 336 7.65 -10.12 24.92
CA ALA A 336 7.71 -11.46 24.34
C ALA A 336 6.71 -11.66 23.18
N ARG A 337 5.50 -11.06 23.27
CA ARG A 337 4.53 -11.08 22.16
C ARG A 337 5.00 -10.21 20.99
N ARG A 338 5.53 -9.02 21.25
CA ARG A 338 6.11 -8.13 20.23
C ARG A 338 7.27 -8.80 19.50
N GLU A 339 8.19 -9.45 20.22
CA GLU A 339 9.30 -10.22 19.65
C GLU A 339 8.81 -11.42 18.82
N SER A 340 7.76 -12.12 19.28
CA SER A 340 7.15 -13.22 18.51
C SER A 340 6.48 -12.73 17.22
N LYS A 341 5.89 -11.53 17.23
CA LYS A 341 5.30 -10.85 16.07
C LYS A 341 6.39 -10.38 15.09
N GLY A 342 7.52 -9.94 15.61
CA GLY A 342 8.72 -9.54 14.86
C GLY A 342 8.79 -8.05 14.53
N TRP A 343 7.69 -7.30 14.70
CA TRP A 343 7.69 -5.84 14.66
C TRP A 343 6.81 -5.29 15.78
N THR A 344 7.02 -4.02 16.11
CA THR A 344 6.16 -3.26 17.02
C THR A 344 6.00 -1.83 16.57
N GLY A 345 4.79 -1.30 16.73
CA GLY A 345 4.41 0.06 16.38
C GLY A 345 3.98 0.23 14.92
N TYR A 346 3.17 1.27 14.69
CA TYR A 346 2.64 1.64 13.38
C TYR A 346 2.64 3.16 13.23
N PHE A 347 2.47 3.63 12.01
CA PHE A 347 1.98 4.99 11.78
C PHE A 347 0.48 5.02 11.57
N SER A 348 -0.15 6.07 12.09
CA SER A 348 -1.52 6.41 11.76
C SER A 348 -1.68 6.58 10.25
N ILE A 349 -2.90 6.46 9.75
CA ILE A 349 -3.21 6.98 8.41
C ILE A 349 -2.88 8.48 8.35
N PRO A 350 -2.55 9.03 7.16
CA PRO A 350 -2.32 10.47 7.02
C PRO A 350 -3.59 11.24 7.34
N ARG A 351 -3.46 12.30 8.13
CA ARG A 351 -4.58 13.15 8.53
C ARG A 351 -4.36 14.57 8.03
N GLU A 352 -5.43 15.21 7.60
CA GLU A 352 -5.44 16.63 7.27
C GLU A 352 -5.91 17.43 8.48
N LEU A 353 -5.16 18.48 8.82
CA LEU A 353 -5.52 19.46 9.84
C LEU A 353 -5.94 20.79 9.22
N PHE A 354 -6.97 21.41 9.79
CA PHE A 354 -7.52 22.68 9.31
C PHE A 354 -8.24 23.41 10.46
N LEU A 355 -8.59 24.69 10.26
CA LEU A 355 -9.39 25.43 11.23
C LEU A 355 -10.87 25.07 11.03
N TYR A 356 -11.45 24.28 11.94
CA TYR A 356 -12.87 23.93 11.88
C TYR A 356 -13.73 25.08 12.40
N THR A 357 -14.77 25.46 11.64
CA THR A 357 -15.74 26.49 12.04
C THR A 357 -17.16 25.96 11.90
N ALA A 358 -17.97 26.09 12.94
CA ALA A 358 -19.42 25.87 12.92
C ALA A 358 -20.16 27.17 13.24
N GLU A 359 -21.08 27.55 12.36
CA GLU A 359 -21.85 28.79 12.48
C GLU A 359 -23.22 28.56 13.13
N ASN A 360 -23.74 29.62 13.77
CA ASN A 360 -25.06 29.65 14.38
C ASN A 360 -25.30 28.55 15.42
N VAL A 361 -24.26 28.12 16.15
CA VAL A 361 -24.35 27.12 17.21
C VAL A 361 -25.05 27.72 18.43
N THR A 362 -26.16 27.14 18.84
CA THR A 362 -26.94 27.61 19.99
C THR A 362 -26.52 26.92 21.29
N ARG A 363 -26.24 25.61 21.23
CA ARG A 363 -25.84 24.78 22.38
C ARG A 363 -25.22 23.47 21.91
N THR A 364 -24.63 22.76 22.86
CA THR A 364 -24.14 21.37 22.73
C THR A 364 -25.22 20.36 23.13
N LEU A 365 -24.91 19.07 23.05
CA LEU A 365 -25.91 18.02 23.23
C LEU A 365 -26.38 17.92 24.69
N THR A 366 -25.45 17.84 25.63
CA THR A 366 -25.68 17.74 27.07
C THR A 366 -24.82 18.71 27.88
N SER A 367 -23.52 18.86 27.57
CA SER A 367 -22.68 19.85 28.26
C SER A 367 -23.13 21.28 27.98
N SER A 368 -22.77 22.24 28.82
CA SER A 368 -22.85 23.66 28.46
C SER A 368 -21.78 23.98 27.42
N LEU A 369 -22.09 24.86 26.45
CA LEU A 369 -21.13 25.26 25.41
C LEU A 369 -19.84 25.83 26.02
N ALA A 370 -19.94 26.53 27.15
CA ALA A 370 -18.78 27.10 27.86
C ALA A 370 -17.90 26.06 28.57
N ASP A 371 -18.44 24.87 28.87
CA ASP A 371 -17.70 23.79 29.55
C ASP A 371 -16.91 22.91 28.57
N VAL A 372 -17.15 23.08 27.26
CA VAL A 372 -16.41 22.37 26.20
C VAL A 372 -15.08 23.08 25.96
N GLY A 373 -14.09 22.81 26.80
CA GLY A 373 -12.82 23.55 26.78
C GLY A 373 -11.93 23.37 25.53
N CYS A 374 -12.33 22.49 24.59
CA CYS A 374 -11.63 22.31 23.31
C CYS A 374 -12.21 23.14 22.15
N ILE A 375 -13.12 24.07 22.43
CA ILE A 375 -13.65 24.99 21.44
C ILE A 375 -13.51 26.44 21.89
N LYS A 376 -13.49 27.34 20.91
CA LYS A 376 -13.73 28.77 21.10
C LYS A 376 -15.12 29.12 20.59
N ALA A 377 -16.01 29.53 21.48
CA ALA A 377 -17.34 30.04 21.11
C ALA A 377 -17.35 31.57 21.16
N THR A 378 -17.74 32.20 20.05
CA THR A 378 -17.89 33.65 19.94
C THR A 378 -19.36 33.99 19.68
N ASP A 379 -19.99 34.74 20.57
CA ASP A 379 -21.39 35.18 20.42
C ASP A 379 -21.54 36.07 19.19
N ASN A 380 -22.51 35.75 18.33
CA ASN A 380 -22.81 36.52 17.13
C ASN A 380 -23.87 37.62 17.34
N GLY A 381 -24.33 37.82 18.59
CA GLY A 381 -25.32 38.83 18.97
C GLY A 381 -26.76 38.47 18.60
N LYS A 382 -27.00 37.25 18.11
CA LYS A 382 -28.33 36.75 17.67
C LYS A 382 -28.80 35.55 18.48
N GLY A 383 -28.23 35.33 19.67
CA GLY A 383 -28.54 34.16 20.51
C GLY A 383 -27.92 32.86 19.99
N SER A 384 -26.81 32.96 19.25
CA SER A 384 -26.04 31.82 18.74
C SER A 384 -24.57 32.20 18.64
N ASN A 385 -23.71 31.21 18.39
CA ASN A 385 -22.27 31.37 18.44
C ASN A 385 -21.63 30.88 17.14
N THR A 386 -20.50 31.49 16.79
CA THR A 386 -19.51 30.90 15.89
C THR A 386 -18.54 30.08 16.75
N VAL A 387 -18.44 28.79 16.47
CA VAL A 387 -17.60 27.84 17.20
C VAL A 387 -16.39 27.47 16.36
N GLN A 388 -15.19 27.57 16.93
CA GLN A 388 -13.93 27.20 16.30
C GLN A 388 -13.18 26.13 17.10
N THR A 389 -12.53 25.19 16.42
CA THR A 389 -11.68 24.15 17.02
C THR A 389 -10.67 23.61 16.00
N LEU A 390 -9.80 22.67 16.41
CA LEU A 390 -8.95 21.93 15.48
C LEU A 390 -9.83 20.99 14.63
N GLY A 391 -9.81 21.20 13.33
CA GLY A 391 -10.31 20.24 12.36
C GLY A 391 -9.29 19.13 12.14
N ILE A 392 -9.73 17.88 12.19
CA ILE A 392 -8.93 16.69 11.93
C ILE A 392 -9.75 15.65 11.18
N ARG A 393 -9.24 15.21 10.03
CA ARG A 393 -9.88 14.16 9.23
C ARG A 393 -8.85 13.26 8.55
N PRO A 394 -9.21 12.01 8.23
CA PRO A 394 -8.41 11.19 7.31
C PRO A 394 -8.22 11.92 5.98
N LEU A 395 -7.06 11.76 5.36
CA LEU A 395 -6.79 12.37 4.07
C LEU A 395 -7.86 11.92 3.03
N PRO A 396 -8.58 12.85 2.35
CA PRO A 396 -9.74 12.49 1.53
C PRO A 396 -9.46 11.49 0.40
N ASN A 397 -8.24 11.50 -0.15
CA ASN A 397 -7.81 10.60 -1.22
C ASN A 397 -7.55 9.16 -0.76
N LEU A 398 -7.61 8.83 0.54
CA LEU A 398 -7.57 7.43 1.01
C LEU A 398 -8.65 6.55 0.36
N GLN A 399 -9.74 7.15 -0.14
CA GLN A 399 -10.76 6.44 -0.93
C GLN A 399 -10.24 5.84 -2.24
N GLU A 400 -9.08 6.27 -2.74
CA GLU A 400 -8.44 5.73 -3.95
C GLU A 400 -7.84 4.34 -3.71
N LEU A 401 -7.61 3.96 -2.45
CA LEU A 401 -7.14 2.64 -2.07
C LEU A 401 -8.23 1.55 -2.16
N ARG A 402 -9.49 1.91 -2.42
CA ARG A 402 -10.60 0.93 -2.48
C ARG A 402 -10.45 -0.02 -3.67
N ARG A 403 -10.63 -1.32 -3.44
CA ARG A 403 -10.81 -2.31 -4.53
C ARG A 403 -12.29 -2.56 -4.75
N GLY A 404 -12.83 -2.04 -5.85
CA GLY A 404 -14.22 -2.27 -6.25
C GLY A 404 -15.23 -1.29 -5.63
N LYS A 405 -16.51 -1.60 -5.79
CA LYS A 405 -17.61 -0.75 -5.30
C LYS A 405 -17.85 -0.99 -3.81
N PRO A 406 -18.15 0.06 -3.02
CA PRO A 406 -18.46 -0.10 -1.61
C PRO A 406 -19.79 -0.85 -1.42
N GLY A 407 -19.88 -1.64 -0.35
CA GLY A 407 -21.17 -2.09 0.18
C GLY A 407 -21.97 -0.87 0.67
N TYR A 408 -23.28 -0.89 0.45
CA TYR A 408 -24.11 0.29 0.67
C TYR A 408 -25.47 -0.05 1.25
N TRP A 409 -25.83 0.65 2.32
CA TRP A 409 -27.14 0.56 2.98
C TRP A 409 -27.66 1.97 3.30
N ASN A 410 -28.95 2.19 3.09
CA ASN A 410 -29.64 3.46 3.31
C ASN A 410 -30.84 3.28 4.23
N ASN A 411 -31.17 4.32 4.99
CA ASN A 411 -32.38 4.40 5.81
C ASN A 411 -32.61 3.10 6.59
N ILE A 412 -31.58 2.65 7.29
CA ILE A 412 -31.69 1.45 8.11
C ILE A 412 -32.46 1.87 9.37
N ASP A 413 -33.76 1.64 9.31
CA ASP A 413 -34.67 1.88 10.42
C ASP A 413 -34.45 0.82 11.50
N SER A 414 -33.85 1.21 12.61
CA SER A 414 -33.95 0.49 13.87
C SER A 414 -34.90 1.27 14.75
N LYS A 415 -36.14 0.80 14.89
CA LYS A 415 -37.16 1.39 15.77
C LYS A 415 -36.80 1.14 17.23
N THR A 416 -35.85 1.90 17.73
CA THR A 416 -35.51 2.04 19.14
C THR A 416 -34.85 3.40 19.32
N ASN A 417 -34.69 3.77 20.57
CA ASN A 417 -35.27 4.99 21.03
C ASN A 417 -34.34 5.50 22.17
N LEU A 418 -33.99 6.78 22.25
CA LEU A 418 -33.05 7.33 23.24
C LEU A 418 -33.73 7.89 24.51
N ASP A 419 -33.95 7.00 25.47
CA ASP A 419 -33.75 7.23 26.90
C ASP A 419 -33.07 5.95 27.44
N ASN A 420 -31.77 6.09 27.72
CA ASN A 420 -30.78 5.08 28.11
C ASN A 420 -30.15 4.24 26.98
N GLN A 421 -28.83 4.42 26.84
CA GLN A 421 -27.82 3.65 26.08
C GLN A 421 -27.57 4.08 24.62
N GLY A 422 -26.39 3.70 24.09
CA GLY A 422 -25.72 4.38 22.98
C GLY A 422 -26.02 3.82 21.59
N LEU A 423 -25.38 4.39 20.57
CA LEU A 423 -25.43 3.88 19.20
C LEU A 423 -24.03 3.62 18.66
N GLY A 424 -23.94 2.70 17.69
CA GLY A 424 -22.70 2.51 16.94
C GLY A 424 -22.59 1.16 16.26
N PHE A 425 -21.36 0.64 16.22
CA PHE A 425 -20.99 -0.52 15.42
C PHE A 425 -20.32 -1.60 16.26
N TRP A 426 -20.58 -2.86 15.90
CA TRP A 426 -19.92 -4.04 16.43
C TRP A 426 -19.11 -4.71 15.32
N ILE A 427 -17.79 -4.73 15.47
CA ILE A 427 -16.89 -5.52 14.62
C ILE A 427 -16.88 -6.93 15.18
N ARG A 428 -17.35 -7.91 14.40
CA ARG A 428 -17.47 -9.30 14.82
C ARG A 428 -16.17 -10.05 14.58
N HIS A 429 -15.61 -10.65 15.63
CA HIS A 429 -14.41 -11.49 15.51
C HIS A 429 -14.77 -12.98 15.40
N ASN A 430 -16.01 -13.37 15.65
CA ASN A 430 -16.47 -14.74 15.44
C ASN A 430 -17.95 -14.83 15.03
N GLU A 431 -18.34 -15.99 14.50
CA GLU A 431 -19.69 -16.20 13.96
C GLU A 431 -20.77 -16.18 15.05
N ASP A 432 -20.46 -16.66 16.26
CA ASP A 432 -21.41 -16.79 17.38
C ASP A 432 -21.60 -15.49 18.20
N LEU A 433 -20.94 -14.39 17.80
CA LEU A 433 -21.01 -13.06 18.43
C LEU A 433 -20.47 -12.97 19.86
N THR A 434 -19.79 -14.01 20.34
CA THR A 434 -19.20 -13.99 21.69
C THR A 434 -17.93 -13.13 21.74
N GLN A 435 -17.27 -12.91 20.61
CA GLN A 435 -16.09 -12.05 20.46
C GLN A 435 -16.31 -10.91 19.46
N GLY A 436 -15.82 -9.74 19.82
CA GLY A 436 -15.96 -8.55 19.00
C GLY A 436 -15.45 -7.29 19.67
N THR A 437 -15.46 -6.20 18.91
CA THR A 437 -15.10 -4.86 19.36
C THR A 437 -16.27 -3.92 19.10
N ALA A 438 -16.69 -3.18 20.14
CA ALA A 438 -17.76 -2.20 20.04
C ALA A 438 -17.19 -0.80 19.83
N ILE A 439 -17.72 -0.04 18.87
CA ILE A 439 -17.54 1.40 18.76
C ILE A 439 -18.87 2.05 19.10
N ARG A 440 -18.94 2.74 20.24
CA ARG A 440 -20.19 3.31 20.79
C ARG A 440 -20.05 4.82 20.95
N PHE A 441 -21.02 5.59 20.45
CA PHE A 441 -21.29 6.95 20.91
C PHE A 441 -22.39 6.93 21.97
N SER A 442 -22.12 7.54 23.12
CA SER A 442 -23.07 7.69 24.23
C SER A 442 -23.50 9.16 24.34
N PRO A 443 -24.73 9.52 23.91
CA PRO A 443 -25.24 10.89 23.97
C PRO A 443 -25.18 11.52 25.36
N GLN A 444 -25.62 10.79 26.40
CA GLN A 444 -25.73 11.29 27.77
C GLN A 444 -24.37 11.68 28.38
N SER A 445 -23.33 10.90 28.11
CA SER A 445 -21.99 11.15 28.63
C SER A 445 -21.12 11.94 27.66
N GLU A 446 -21.63 12.22 26.45
CA GLU A 446 -20.92 12.82 25.32
C GLU A 446 -19.57 12.13 25.10
N THR A 447 -19.59 10.82 24.83
CA THR A 447 -18.36 10.01 24.76
C THR A 447 -18.41 9.01 23.62
N ILE A 448 -17.34 8.95 22.84
CA ILE A 448 -17.06 7.85 21.92
C ILE A 448 -16.16 6.85 22.63
N THR A 449 -16.50 5.57 22.58
CA THR A 449 -15.77 4.48 23.24
C THR A 449 -15.53 3.33 22.27
N VAL A 450 -14.31 2.82 22.26
CA VAL A 450 -13.93 1.54 21.67
C VAL A 450 -13.77 0.52 22.79
N ASP A 451 -14.72 -0.41 22.89
CA ASP A 451 -14.72 -1.50 23.88
C ASP A 451 -14.07 -2.74 23.29
N LYS A 452 -12.89 -3.09 23.82
CA LYS A 452 -12.06 -4.22 23.42
C LYS A 452 -12.13 -5.40 24.40
N SER A 453 -12.99 -5.33 25.42
CA SER A 453 -13.05 -6.32 26.50
C SER A 453 -13.35 -7.74 26.01
N LYS A 454 -14.02 -7.86 24.87
CA LYS A 454 -14.38 -9.13 24.21
C LYS A 454 -13.59 -9.41 22.93
N SER A 455 -12.45 -8.73 22.73
CA SER A 455 -11.65 -8.89 21.50
C SER A 455 -10.98 -10.27 21.39
N ASN A 456 -10.46 -10.80 22.50
CA ASN A 456 -9.79 -12.10 22.60
C ASN A 456 -9.88 -12.66 24.04
N GLN A 457 -9.48 -13.93 24.23
CA GLN A 457 -9.46 -14.58 25.56
C GLN A 457 -8.09 -14.52 26.28
N GLU A 458 -7.05 -13.95 25.66
CA GLU A 458 -5.68 -13.94 26.19
C GLU A 458 -5.54 -13.02 27.42
N SER A 459 -5.08 -13.55 28.56
CA SER A 459 -5.02 -12.80 29.82
C SER A 459 -3.88 -11.79 29.91
N ASP A 460 -2.86 -11.93 29.07
CA ASP A 460 -1.65 -11.10 29.03
C ASP A 460 -1.67 -10.04 27.90
N ILE A 461 -2.84 -9.86 27.25
CA ILE A 461 -3.11 -8.76 26.32
C ILE A 461 -4.02 -7.75 27.02
N GLU A 462 -3.60 -6.48 27.03
CA GLU A 462 -4.41 -5.40 27.60
C GLU A 462 -5.67 -5.15 26.76
N LYS A 463 -6.80 -5.00 27.44
CA LYS A 463 -8.14 -4.92 26.84
C LYS A 463 -8.96 -3.75 27.37
N ALA A 464 -8.34 -2.80 28.05
CA ALA A 464 -8.94 -1.55 28.47
C ALA A 464 -9.63 -0.83 27.30
N CYS A 465 -10.78 -0.23 27.59
CA CYS A 465 -11.49 0.59 26.62
C CYS A 465 -10.66 1.84 26.29
N ALA A 466 -10.69 2.24 25.02
CA ALA A 466 -10.23 3.56 24.61
C ALA A 466 -11.44 4.48 24.46
N SER A 467 -11.41 5.68 25.05
CA SER A 467 -12.56 6.58 25.08
C SER A 467 -12.15 8.05 25.00
N GLY A 468 -12.98 8.88 24.38
CA GLY A 468 -12.79 10.32 24.32
C GLY A 468 -14.11 11.08 24.34
N PRO A 469 -14.18 12.28 24.96
CA PRO A 469 -15.38 13.08 24.94
C PRO A 469 -15.67 13.62 23.52
N PHE A 470 -16.94 13.67 23.17
CA PHE A 470 -17.42 14.19 21.89
C PHE A 470 -18.86 14.68 22.03
N THR A 471 -19.14 15.92 21.63
CA THR A 471 -20.50 16.48 21.61
C THR A 471 -20.94 16.77 20.18
N LEU A 472 -22.25 16.71 19.95
CA LEU A 472 -22.91 17.25 18.76
C LEU A 472 -23.40 18.68 19.03
N PHE A 473 -23.47 19.49 17.99
CA PHE A 473 -23.98 20.86 18.10
C PHE A 473 -25.46 20.95 17.70
N TYR A 474 -26.21 21.77 18.41
CA TYR A 474 -27.46 22.34 17.91
C TYR A 474 -27.14 23.66 17.20
N SER A 475 -27.73 23.87 16.04
CA SER A 475 -27.53 25.11 15.27
C SER A 475 -28.85 25.64 14.73
N ASN A 476 -28.98 26.96 14.70
CA ASN A 476 -30.14 27.59 14.06
C ASN A 476 -29.96 27.59 12.54
N ARG A 477 -30.83 26.86 11.84
CA ARG A 477 -30.90 26.79 10.38
C ARG A 477 -32.33 27.13 9.94
N ASN A 478 -32.45 28.16 9.10
CA ASN A 478 -33.73 28.64 8.57
C ASN A 478 -34.81 28.93 9.64
N GLY A 479 -34.41 29.34 10.84
CA GLY A 479 -35.32 29.69 11.93
C GLY A 479 -35.73 28.52 12.84
N SER A 480 -35.20 27.32 12.60
CA SER A 480 -35.35 26.16 13.47
C SER A 480 -34.01 25.67 14.01
N GLU A 481 -34.01 25.21 15.25
CA GLU A 481 -32.84 24.54 15.83
C GLU A 481 -32.75 23.11 15.30
N GLU A 482 -31.62 22.78 14.68
CA GLU A 482 -31.32 21.46 14.12
C GLU A 482 -30.13 20.82 14.85
N LEU A 483 -30.26 19.53 15.19
CA LEU A 483 -29.15 18.75 15.73
C LEU A 483 -28.20 18.32 14.60
N GLU A 484 -26.90 18.50 14.83
CA GLU A 484 -25.85 17.99 13.96
C GLU A 484 -25.91 16.46 13.83
N LYS A 485 -25.76 15.96 12.61
CA LYS A 485 -25.67 14.52 12.33
C LYS A 485 -24.31 13.98 12.76
N LEU A 486 -24.29 12.81 13.42
CA LEU A 486 -23.06 12.09 13.70
C LEU A 486 -22.53 11.43 12.42
N HIS A 487 -21.31 11.78 12.02
CA HIS A 487 -20.59 11.18 10.89
C HIS A 487 -19.35 10.45 11.39
N LEU A 488 -19.40 9.11 11.40
CA LEU A 488 -18.30 8.25 11.79
C LEU A 488 -17.55 7.70 10.57
N ARG A 489 -16.21 7.72 10.63
CA ARG A 489 -15.35 6.93 9.74
C ARG A 489 -14.48 6.02 10.59
N ILE A 490 -14.46 4.74 10.26
CA ILE A 490 -13.79 3.70 11.03
C ILE A 490 -12.86 2.96 10.07
N PHE A 491 -11.57 2.92 10.40
CA PHE A 491 -10.53 2.22 9.63
C PHE A 491 -10.03 1.05 10.46
N CYS A 492 -10.10 -0.15 9.92
CA CYS A 492 -9.62 -1.38 10.55
C CYS A 492 -8.59 -2.01 9.62
N ASP A 493 -7.36 -2.17 10.09
CA ASP A 493 -6.24 -2.66 9.29
C ASP A 493 -5.25 -3.46 10.10
N GLY A 494 -5.22 -4.76 9.86
CA GLY A 494 -4.50 -5.68 10.74
C GLY A 494 -5.01 -5.55 12.18
N ASP A 495 -4.10 -5.25 13.11
CA ASP A 495 -4.43 -4.98 14.52
C ASP A 495 -4.85 -3.51 14.77
N VAL A 496 -4.76 -2.61 13.79
CA VAL A 496 -5.02 -1.17 14.00
C VAL A 496 -6.50 -0.83 13.80
N LEU A 497 -7.06 -0.04 14.72
CA LEU A 497 -8.40 0.55 14.61
C LEU A 497 -8.34 2.07 14.84
N GLU A 498 -8.72 2.87 13.84
CA GLU A 498 -8.85 4.32 13.95
C GLU A 498 -10.30 4.78 13.73
N VAL A 499 -10.80 5.64 14.63
CA VAL A 499 -12.17 6.16 14.61
C VAL A 499 -12.14 7.69 14.52
N PHE A 500 -12.85 8.24 13.55
CA PHE A 500 -12.99 9.69 13.35
C PHE A 500 -14.45 10.11 13.41
N ALA A 501 -14.75 11.24 14.04
CA ALA A 501 -16.10 11.80 14.10
C ALA A 501 -16.14 13.28 13.68
N ASN A 502 -17.05 13.61 12.76
CA ASN A 502 -17.41 14.97 12.33
C ASN A 502 -16.22 15.92 12.03
N ASP A 503 -15.13 15.37 11.50
CA ASP A 503 -13.88 16.10 11.21
C ASP A 503 -13.28 16.89 12.38
N ARG A 504 -13.54 16.50 13.64
CA ARG A 504 -13.00 17.17 14.85
C ARG A 504 -12.69 16.23 16.02
N PHE A 505 -12.62 14.94 15.74
CA PHE A 505 -12.36 13.90 16.74
C PHE A 505 -11.59 12.76 16.08
N SER A 506 -10.59 12.24 16.78
CA SER A 506 -9.88 11.03 16.40
C SER A 506 -9.55 10.15 17.62
N LEU A 507 -9.57 8.84 17.44
CA LEU A 507 -9.21 7.86 18.46
C LEU A 507 -8.60 6.64 17.77
N SER A 508 -7.35 6.32 18.11
CA SER A 508 -6.62 5.18 17.56
C SER A 508 -6.32 4.14 18.61
N THR A 509 -6.52 2.86 18.34
CA THR A 509 -6.20 1.79 19.30
C THR A 509 -5.84 0.49 18.60
N MET A 510 -5.21 -0.43 19.33
CA MET A 510 -4.90 -1.77 18.84
C MET A 510 -5.99 -2.76 19.25
N VAL A 511 -6.45 -3.59 18.33
CA VAL A 511 -7.46 -4.63 18.55
C VAL A 511 -6.88 -5.98 18.11
N TYR A 512 -6.57 -6.81 19.10
CA TYR A 512 -6.07 -8.17 18.87
C TYR A 512 -7.22 -9.17 18.97
N ALA A 513 -7.48 -9.91 17.88
CA ALA A 513 -8.53 -10.92 17.82
C ALA A 513 -7.96 -12.34 17.72
N ASP A 514 -8.72 -13.32 18.24
CA ASP A 514 -8.38 -14.75 18.16
C ASP A 514 -8.63 -15.37 16.76
N THR A 515 -9.14 -14.59 15.82
CA THR A 515 -9.35 -15.06 14.46
C THR A 515 -8.79 -14.01 13.51
N ARG A 516 -8.33 -14.48 12.35
CA ARG A 516 -7.73 -13.61 11.34
C ARG A 516 -8.77 -12.76 10.60
N ASP A 517 -10.03 -13.19 10.63
CA ASP A 517 -11.08 -12.65 9.78
C ASP A 517 -12.16 -11.96 10.64
N CYS A 518 -12.34 -10.67 10.41
CA CYS A 518 -13.59 -10.01 10.79
C CYS A 518 -14.73 -10.74 10.08
N THR A 519 -15.58 -11.43 10.84
CA THR A 519 -16.68 -12.25 10.30
C THR A 519 -17.89 -11.40 9.90
N GLY A 520 -17.87 -10.10 10.22
CA GLY A 520 -18.83 -9.13 9.74
C GLY A 520 -18.93 -7.87 10.59
N LEU A 521 -19.75 -6.94 10.12
CA LEU A 521 -20.14 -5.73 10.82
C LEU A 521 -21.60 -5.86 11.28
N SER A 522 -21.90 -5.40 12.49
CA SER A 522 -23.27 -5.17 12.94
C SER A 522 -23.38 -3.76 13.49
N TRP A 523 -24.59 -3.21 13.51
CA TRP A 523 -24.87 -1.92 14.15
C TRP A 523 -25.89 -2.14 15.26
N PHE A 524 -25.85 -1.27 16.25
CA PHE A 524 -26.75 -1.34 17.38
C PHE A 524 -27.22 0.04 17.79
N ILE A 525 -28.42 0.05 18.36
CA ILE A 525 -29.00 1.15 19.10
C ILE A 525 -29.53 0.54 20.39
N GLU A 526 -29.04 0.99 21.52
CA GLU A 526 -29.46 0.53 22.83
C GLU A 526 -30.41 1.61 23.43
N GLY A 527 -31.67 1.29 23.77
CA GLY A 527 -32.61 2.22 24.48
C GLY A 527 -34.11 2.16 24.13
N GLN A 528 -34.97 2.87 24.92
CA GLN A 528 -36.44 3.05 24.74
C GLN A 528 -36.90 4.56 24.68
N GLY A 529 -38.02 4.98 24.04
CA GLY A 529 -38.39 6.39 23.48
C GLY A 529 -37.61 7.18 22.30
N GLY A 530 -38.13 7.48 21.06
CA GLY A 530 -37.49 8.26 19.92
C GLY A 530 -36.98 7.59 18.58
N GLU A 531 -37.05 8.24 17.39
CA GLU A 531 -36.57 7.67 16.11
C GLU A 531 -35.08 7.99 15.82
N THR A 532 -34.17 6.99 15.83
CA THR A 532 -32.78 7.12 15.37
C THR A 532 -32.57 6.32 14.08
N VAL A 533 -32.02 6.95 13.05
CA VAL A 533 -31.84 6.34 11.72
C VAL A 533 -30.38 6.40 11.31
N PHE A 534 -29.86 5.25 10.87
CA PHE A 534 -28.63 5.24 10.08
C PHE A 534 -28.98 5.64 8.64
N GLU A 535 -28.78 6.93 8.32
CA GLU A 535 -29.14 7.46 7.00
C GLU A 535 -28.35 6.78 5.88
N SER A 536 -27.04 6.55 6.08
CA SER A 536 -26.16 5.94 5.11
C SER A 536 -25.01 5.20 5.78
N VAL A 537 -24.78 3.94 5.39
CA VAL A 537 -23.61 3.15 5.78
C VAL A 537 -22.88 2.71 4.52
N LYS A 538 -21.58 3.01 4.45
CA LYS A 538 -20.66 2.62 3.37
C LYS A 538 -19.58 1.72 3.93
N LEU A 539 -19.42 0.53 3.37
CA LEU A 539 -18.36 -0.41 3.75
C LEU A 539 -17.36 -0.58 2.61
N TRP A 540 -16.08 -0.33 2.90
CA TRP A 540 -14.98 -0.57 1.98
C TRP A 540 -14.27 -1.85 2.42
N GLN A 541 -14.07 -2.79 1.50
CA GLN A 541 -13.38 -4.05 1.75
C GLN A 541 -12.18 -4.18 0.83
N ASN A 542 -11.18 -4.96 1.26
CA ASN A 542 -10.01 -5.30 0.46
C ASN A 542 -9.25 -4.05 -0.06
N MET A 543 -8.94 -3.11 0.84
CA MET A 543 -8.13 -1.94 0.49
C MET A 543 -6.79 -2.37 -0.13
N LYS A 544 -6.23 -1.56 -1.03
CA LYS A 544 -4.96 -1.82 -1.71
C LYS A 544 -3.80 -1.74 -0.71
N ASP A 545 -2.84 -2.65 -0.86
CA ASP A 545 -1.55 -2.55 -0.16
C ASP A 545 -0.84 -1.24 -0.53
N VAL A 546 -0.39 -0.52 0.50
CA VAL A 546 0.27 0.78 0.36
C VAL A 546 1.78 0.68 0.37
N VAL A 547 2.40 -0.44 0.77
CA VAL A 547 3.86 -0.54 0.80
C VAL A 547 4.36 -1.37 -0.37
N ASP A 548 4.99 -0.70 -1.34
CA ASP A 548 5.79 -1.33 -2.38
C ASP A 548 7.19 -1.59 -1.80
N VAL A 549 7.41 -2.82 -1.33
CA VAL A 549 8.73 -3.26 -0.89
C VAL A 549 9.58 -3.57 -2.12
N ASP A 550 10.56 -2.70 -2.41
CA ASP A 550 11.51 -2.92 -3.52
C ASP A 550 12.35 -4.20 -3.31
N GLU A 551 12.42 -4.76 -2.09
CA GLU A 551 12.91 -6.12 -1.83
C GLU A 551 12.22 -6.73 -0.60
N PRO A 552 11.81 -8.01 -0.60
CA PRO A 552 11.14 -8.63 0.54
C PRO A 552 12.09 -8.73 1.75
N ILE A 553 11.54 -8.37 2.92
CA ILE A 553 12.15 -8.50 4.23
C ILE A 553 12.42 -9.98 4.51
N VAL A 554 13.70 -10.35 4.47
CA VAL A 554 14.17 -11.67 4.88
C VAL A 554 14.25 -11.68 6.41
N TYR A 555 13.16 -12.06 7.08
CA TYR A 555 13.39 -12.94 8.23
C TYR A 555 13.88 -14.26 7.65
N GLU A 556 14.79 -14.96 8.31
CA GLU A 556 15.14 -16.34 7.97
C GLU A 556 13.89 -17.23 7.95
N ARG A 557 13.22 -17.21 6.81
CA ARG A 557 12.49 -18.25 6.15
C ARG A 557 13.07 -18.16 4.76
N THR A 558 13.89 -19.15 4.42
CA THR A 558 14.39 -19.42 3.08
C THR A 558 13.47 -18.80 2.04
N VAL A 559 13.91 -17.76 1.32
CA VAL A 559 13.19 -17.28 0.14
C VAL A 559 13.14 -18.49 -0.78
N ILE A 560 12.02 -19.20 -0.78
CA ILE A 560 11.78 -20.26 -1.74
C ILE A 560 11.53 -19.52 -3.03
N MET A 561 12.61 -19.26 -3.77
CA MET A 561 12.54 -18.91 -5.19
C MET A 561 11.51 -19.85 -5.81
N LYS A 562 10.39 -19.29 -6.30
CA LYS A 562 9.27 -20.09 -6.81
C LYS A 562 9.81 -21.01 -7.90
N VAL A 563 9.70 -22.32 -7.68
CA VAL A 563 10.25 -23.31 -8.59
C VAL A 563 9.21 -23.65 -9.64
N VAL A 564 9.54 -23.38 -10.90
CA VAL A 564 8.69 -23.62 -12.06
C VAL A 564 9.32 -24.72 -12.91
N ALA A 565 8.55 -25.76 -13.24
CA ALA A 565 8.96 -26.76 -14.22
C ALA A 565 8.14 -26.63 -15.50
N VAL A 566 8.79 -26.77 -16.66
CA VAL A 566 8.14 -26.75 -17.97
C VAL A 566 8.25 -28.13 -18.63
N ALA A 567 7.11 -28.82 -18.75
CA ALA A 567 6.97 -30.04 -19.52
C ALA A 567 6.89 -29.73 -21.02
N GLY A 568 7.69 -30.44 -21.83
CA GLY A 568 7.92 -30.03 -23.22
C GLY A 568 8.92 -28.88 -23.37
N GLY A 569 9.76 -28.63 -22.35
CA GLY A 569 10.73 -27.52 -22.32
C GLY A 569 11.81 -27.52 -23.41
N THR A 570 11.91 -28.59 -24.21
CA THR A 570 12.79 -28.66 -25.39
C THR A 570 12.06 -28.48 -26.70
N GLY A 571 10.73 -28.33 -26.68
CA GLY A 571 9.89 -28.06 -27.85
C GLY A 571 9.69 -26.58 -28.09
N SER A 572 9.01 -26.23 -29.17
CA SER A 572 8.86 -24.84 -29.64
C SER A 572 8.34 -23.87 -28.58
N VAL A 573 7.10 -24.05 -28.11
CA VAL A 573 6.50 -23.15 -27.11
C VAL A 573 7.20 -23.28 -25.75
N GLY A 574 7.55 -24.50 -25.33
CA GLY A 574 8.17 -24.75 -24.03
C GLY A 574 9.54 -24.11 -23.88
N SER A 575 10.37 -24.12 -24.93
CA SER A 575 11.69 -23.46 -24.91
C SER A 575 11.55 -21.94 -24.85
N THR A 576 10.60 -21.34 -25.57
CA THR A 576 10.33 -19.90 -25.46
C THR A 576 9.82 -19.51 -24.06
N ILE A 577 8.96 -20.32 -23.44
CA ILE A 577 8.51 -20.07 -22.05
C ILE A 577 9.69 -20.12 -21.08
N ILE A 578 10.60 -21.08 -21.26
CA ILE A 578 11.83 -21.17 -20.45
C ILE A 578 12.69 -19.92 -20.62
N GLU A 579 12.89 -19.45 -21.85
CA GLU A 579 13.63 -18.21 -22.12
C GLU A 579 13.00 -17.01 -21.40
N GLY A 580 11.68 -16.85 -21.50
CA GLY A 580 10.96 -15.77 -20.79
C GLY A 580 11.05 -15.86 -19.26
N LEU A 581 10.95 -17.07 -18.70
CA LEU A 581 11.11 -17.29 -17.25
C LEU A 581 12.54 -16.98 -16.78
N VAL A 582 13.54 -17.36 -17.57
CA VAL A 582 14.96 -17.09 -17.28
C VAL A 582 15.28 -15.61 -17.41
N GLU A 583 14.80 -14.95 -18.46
CA GLU A 583 14.98 -13.51 -18.69
C GLU A 583 14.35 -12.69 -17.55
N TYR A 584 13.19 -13.12 -17.05
CA TYR A 584 12.52 -12.45 -15.94
C TYR A 584 13.23 -12.63 -14.59
N GLY A 585 14.00 -13.72 -14.41
CA GLY A 585 14.97 -13.87 -13.31
C GLY A 585 14.40 -14.10 -11.91
N LYS A 586 13.07 -14.26 -11.75
CA LYS A 586 12.42 -14.47 -10.43
C LYS A 586 12.10 -15.92 -10.08
N HIS A 587 12.31 -16.85 -11.01
CA HIS A 587 11.94 -18.26 -10.85
C HIS A 587 13.16 -19.17 -10.94
N LYS A 588 13.14 -20.27 -10.17
CA LYS A 588 14.05 -21.40 -10.42
C LYS A 588 13.41 -22.26 -11.50
N VAL A 589 14.07 -22.36 -12.66
CA VAL A 589 13.46 -22.98 -13.84
C VAL A 589 14.02 -24.37 -14.09
N TYR A 590 13.12 -25.35 -14.16
CA TYR A 590 13.41 -26.71 -14.59
C TYR A 590 12.74 -27.01 -15.93
N ALA A 591 13.45 -27.74 -16.79
CA ALA A 591 12.92 -28.20 -18.06
C ALA A 591 12.79 -29.73 -18.04
N PHE A 592 11.57 -30.25 -18.20
CA PHE A 592 11.37 -31.70 -18.29
C PHE A 592 11.68 -32.17 -19.71
N SER A 593 12.45 -33.25 -19.81
CA SER A 593 12.84 -33.88 -21.08
C SER A 593 12.74 -35.39 -21.01
N ARG A 594 12.48 -36.04 -22.15
CA ARG A 594 12.53 -37.52 -22.25
C ARG A 594 13.96 -38.05 -22.24
N GLN A 595 14.94 -37.20 -22.56
CA GLN A 595 16.36 -37.55 -22.62
C GLN A 595 17.13 -36.81 -21.54
N GLU A 596 18.24 -37.40 -21.11
CA GLU A 596 19.17 -36.73 -20.22
C GLU A 596 19.88 -35.60 -20.96
N ARG A 597 20.01 -34.44 -20.32
CA ARG A 597 20.61 -33.23 -20.90
C ARG A 597 21.41 -32.50 -19.84
N PRO A 598 22.58 -31.92 -20.19
CA PRO A 598 23.31 -31.08 -19.26
C PRO A 598 22.54 -29.77 -18.99
N PRO A 599 22.74 -29.12 -17.83
CA PRO A 599 22.21 -27.78 -17.58
C PRO A 599 22.66 -26.77 -18.65
N GLN A 600 21.80 -25.82 -19.00
CA GLN A 600 22.10 -24.77 -19.96
C GLN A 600 21.74 -23.41 -19.36
N GLY A 601 22.76 -22.59 -19.11
CA GLY A 601 22.59 -21.29 -18.43
C GLY A 601 21.95 -21.48 -17.05
N ALA A 602 20.82 -20.79 -16.81
CA ALA A 602 20.05 -20.88 -15.58
C ALA A 602 19.05 -22.06 -15.52
N VAL A 603 18.98 -22.89 -16.57
CA VAL A 603 17.99 -23.97 -16.71
C VAL A 603 18.59 -25.31 -16.36
N THR A 604 17.93 -26.04 -15.46
CA THR A 604 18.28 -27.44 -15.16
C THR A 604 17.30 -28.38 -15.86
N TYR A 605 17.82 -29.36 -16.61
CA TYR A 605 17.00 -30.38 -17.26
C TYR A 605 16.77 -31.57 -16.32
N ILE A 606 15.53 -32.02 -16.24
CA ILE A 606 15.16 -33.23 -15.50
C ILE A 606 14.61 -34.25 -16.48
N LYS A 607 15.23 -35.43 -16.51
CA LYS A 607 14.75 -36.55 -17.30
C LYS A 607 13.49 -37.12 -16.66
N VAL A 608 12.41 -37.21 -17.43
CA VAL A 608 11.13 -37.79 -17.00
C VAL A 608 10.57 -38.76 -18.03
N ASP A 609 9.85 -39.77 -17.57
CA ASP A 609 8.99 -40.62 -18.39
C ASP A 609 7.53 -40.18 -18.21
N TYR A 610 6.92 -39.66 -19.27
CA TYR A 610 5.54 -39.18 -19.23
C TYR A 610 4.49 -40.30 -19.11
N ASN A 611 4.91 -41.56 -19.20
CA ASN A 611 4.05 -42.72 -18.94
C ASN A 611 4.08 -43.18 -17.48
N ASP A 612 4.95 -42.60 -16.64
CA ASP A 612 5.12 -42.98 -15.24
C ASP A 612 4.81 -41.79 -14.31
N PRO A 613 3.56 -41.67 -13.82
CA PRO A 613 3.18 -40.63 -12.87
C PRO A 613 3.94 -40.66 -11.55
N ASP A 614 4.43 -41.82 -11.10
CA ASP A 614 5.17 -41.95 -9.85
C ASP A 614 6.59 -41.40 -9.98
N ALA A 615 7.27 -41.71 -11.08
CA ALA A 615 8.56 -41.13 -11.40
C ALA A 615 8.46 -39.61 -11.59
N MET A 616 7.43 -39.11 -12.27
CA MET A 616 7.19 -37.68 -12.42
C MET A 616 6.88 -36.99 -11.09
N LYS A 617 6.05 -37.60 -10.24
CA LYS A 617 5.79 -37.09 -8.88
C LYS A 617 7.10 -36.94 -8.11
N LYS A 618 7.94 -37.98 -8.11
CA LYS A 618 9.24 -37.93 -7.44
C LYS A 618 10.12 -36.81 -7.99
N ALA A 619 10.16 -36.64 -9.31
CA ALA A 619 10.92 -35.56 -9.95
C ALA A 619 10.42 -34.16 -9.56
N LEU A 620 9.10 -33.97 -9.41
CA LEU A 620 8.51 -32.72 -8.92
C LEU A 620 8.92 -32.44 -7.47
N GLU A 621 8.83 -33.44 -6.59
CA GLU A 621 9.17 -33.30 -5.16
C GLU A 621 10.67 -33.09 -4.95
N ASP A 622 11.53 -33.86 -5.62
CA ASP A 622 12.99 -33.74 -5.53
C ASP A 622 13.47 -32.33 -5.94
N ALA A 623 12.81 -31.73 -6.92
CA ALA A 623 13.10 -30.39 -7.40
C ALA A 623 12.33 -29.29 -6.65
N ALA A 624 11.44 -29.66 -5.73
CA ALA A 624 10.52 -28.78 -5.02
C ALA A 624 9.66 -27.90 -5.95
N VAL A 625 9.20 -28.47 -7.07
CA VAL A 625 8.40 -27.77 -8.07
C VAL A 625 7.06 -27.36 -7.47
N ARG A 626 6.73 -26.07 -7.57
CA ARG A 626 5.48 -25.49 -7.08
C ARG A 626 4.47 -25.25 -8.20
N THR A 627 4.96 -24.87 -9.38
CA THR A 627 4.14 -24.66 -10.57
C THR A 627 4.65 -25.51 -11.73
N LEU A 628 3.76 -26.30 -12.32
CA LEU A 628 4.05 -27.12 -13.50
C LEU A 628 3.35 -26.55 -14.73
N ILE A 629 4.11 -26.19 -15.76
CA ILE A 629 3.60 -25.73 -17.05
C ILE A 629 3.65 -26.89 -18.04
N CYS A 630 2.51 -27.27 -18.62
CA CYS A 630 2.47 -28.19 -19.74
C CYS A 630 2.57 -27.43 -21.06
N ALA A 631 3.65 -27.62 -21.81
CA ALA A 631 3.85 -27.08 -23.16
C ALA A 631 4.12 -28.20 -24.19
N ILE A 632 3.62 -29.41 -23.91
CA ILE A 632 3.67 -30.56 -24.82
C ILE A 632 2.65 -30.33 -25.94
N SER A 633 3.04 -30.50 -27.21
CA SER A 633 2.07 -30.46 -28.31
C SER A 633 1.06 -31.62 -28.22
N VAL A 634 -0.18 -31.32 -27.82
CA VAL A 634 -1.24 -32.31 -27.57
C VAL A 634 -2.05 -32.58 -28.85
N VAL A 635 -1.42 -33.26 -29.80
CA VAL A 635 -2.01 -33.59 -31.12
C VAL A 635 -2.35 -35.07 -31.31
N SER A 636 -2.15 -35.91 -30.29
CA SER A 636 -2.36 -37.36 -30.38
C SER A 636 -2.92 -37.94 -29.07
N PRO A 637 -3.53 -39.14 -29.09
CA PRO A 637 -3.93 -39.82 -27.87
C PRO A 637 -2.79 -39.98 -26.86
N ASP A 638 -1.57 -40.28 -27.34
CA ASP A 638 -0.39 -40.49 -26.49
C ASP A 638 0.07 -39.19 -25.82
N THR A 639 0.11 -38.07 -26.56
CA THR A 639 0.48 -36.77 -25.98
C THR A 639 -0.61 -36.20 -25.07
N ASN A 640 -1.87 -36.52 -25.32
CA ASN A 640 -2.97 -36.22 -24.40
C ASN A 640 -2.87 -37.06 -23.11
N GLN A 641 -2.54 -38.34 -23.24
CA GLN A 641 -2.32 -39.21 -22.09
C GLN A 641 -1.13 -38.73 -21.25
N ALA A 642 -0.05 -38.25 -21.89
CA ALA A 642 1.09 -37.64 -21.21
C ALA A 642 0.67 -36.41 -20.37
N GLN A 643 -0.16 -35.51 -20.90
CA GLN A 643 -0.67 -34.37 -20.13
C GLN A 643 -1.53 -34.81 -18.94
N LYS A 644 -2.43 -35.78 -19.12
CA LYS A 644 -3.24 -36.33 -18.02
C LYS A 644 -2.37 -36.99 -16.94
N ASN A 645 -1.30 -37.66 -17.33
CA ASN A 645 -0.33 -38.24 -16.39
C ASN A 645 0.44 -37.16 -15.61
N LEU A 646 0.77 -36.01 -16.24
CA LEU A 646 1.37 -34.86 -15.55
C LEU A 646 0.42 -34.25 -14.51
N ILE A 647 -0.87 -34.13 -14.83
CA ILE A 647 -1.89 -33.66 -13.88
C ILE A 647 -1.96 -34.59 -12.67
N LYS A 648 -2.02 -35.91 -12.90
CA LYS A 648 -2.02 -36.92 -11.83
C LYS A 648 -0.75 -36.88 -10.97
N ALA A 649 0.41 -36.67 -11.59
CA ALA A 649 1.67 -36.55 -10.88
C ALA A 649 1.72 -35.27 -10.02
N ALA A 650 1.21 -34.15 -10.56
CA ALA A 650 1.13 -32.87 -9.87
C ALA A 650 0.19 -32.92 -8.66
N GLU A 651 -1.02 -33.46 -8.79
CA GLU A 651 -1.97 -33.56 -7.67
C GLU A 651 -1.44 -34.47 -6.56
N ARG A 652 -0.70 -35.52 -6.91
CA ARG A 652 -0.11 -36.46 -5.93
C ARG A 652 1.20 -35.96 -5.32
N SER A 653 1.77 -34.87 -5.84
CA SER A 653 3.00 -34.25 -5.34
C SER A 653 2.71 -33.40 -4.12
N SER A 654 3.52 -33.54 -3.08
CA SER A 654 3.42 -32.71 -1.88
C SER A 654 3.89 -31.27 -2.08
N THR A 655 4.55 -30.96 -3.20
CA THR A 655 5.13 -29.62 -3.47
C THR A 655 4.38 -28.83 -4.54
N THR A 656 3.67 -29.51 -5.44
CA THR A 656 3.05 -28.87 -6.60
C THR A 656 1.68 -28.34 -6.24
N GLU A 657 1.44 -27.06 -6.52
CA GLU A 657 0.19 -26.37 -6.18
C GLU A 657 -0.56 -25.88 -7.42
N ARG A 658 0.16 -25.67 -8.53
CA ARG A 658 -0.38 -24.99 -9.71
C ARG A 658 -0.05 -25.69 -11.02
N PHE A 659 -0.99 -25.65 -11.97
CA PHE A 659 -0.83 -26.30 -13.27
C PHE A 659 -1.28 -25.40 -14.43
N VAL A 660 -0.45 -25.28 -15.48
CA VAL A 660 -0.86 -24.63 -16.73
C VAL A 660 -1.16 -25.70 -17.78
N ILE A 661 -2.37 -25.67 -18.31
CA ILE A 661 -2.80 -26.56 -19.39
C ILE A 661 -2.05 -26.20 -20.67
N SER A 662 -1.68 -27.20 -21.47
CA SER A 662 -1.11 -26.95 -22.80
C SER A 662 -2.16 -26.39 -23.75
N SER A 663 -2.27 -25.06 -23.74
CA SER A 663 -3.17 -24.23 -24.54
C SER A 663 -2.45 -22.90 -24.71
N PHE A 664 -2.00 -22.59 -25.92
CA PHE A 664 -1.23 -21.38 -26.25
C PHE A 664 -1.65 -20.82 -27.63
N ASP A 665 -2.96 -20.81 -27.86
CA ASP A 665 -3.59 -20.47 -29.13
C ASP A 665 -5.00 -19.86 -28.92
N MET A 666 -6.01 -20.31 -29.67
CA MET A 666 -7.40 -19.88 -29.55
C MET A 666 -8.07 -20.41 -28.28
N LEU A 667 -9.12 -19.72 -27.83
CA LEU A 667 -9.92 -20.22 -26.72
C LEU A 667 -10.87 -21.32 -27.21
N HIS A 668 -10.47 -22.57 -27.06
CA HIS A 668 -11.33 -23.71 -27.38
C HIS A 668 -12.63 -23.70 -26.57
N VAL A 669 -13.75 -23.87 -27.27
CA VAL A 669 -15.09 -24.14 -26.72
C VAL A 669 -15.57 -25.53 -27.15
N LYS A 670 -16.54 -26.12 -26.44
CA LYS A 670 -16.93 -27.53 -26.67
C LYS A 670 -17.49 -27.76 -28.07
N GLU A 671 -18.10 -26.75 -28.68
CA GLU A 671 -18.61 -26.77 -30.04
C GLU A 671 -17.49 -26.99 -31.08
N ASP A 672 -16.25 -26.65 -30.75
CA ASP A 672 -15.11 -26.85 -31.65
C ASP A 672 -14.74 -28.32 -31.84
N ILE A 673 -15.23 -29.23 -30.99
CA ILE A 673 -14.97 -30.67 -31.09
C ILE A 673 -15.56 -31.25 -32.39
N GLU A 674 -16.71 -30.74 -32.83
CA GLU A 674 -17.33 -31.17 -34.09
C GLU A 674 -16.50 -30.76 -35.31
N LEU A 675 -15.78 -29.64 -35.22
CA LEU A 675 -14.94 -29.11 -36.29
C LEU A 675 -13.53 -29.70 -36.26
N SER A 676 -12.95 -29.81 -35.07
CA SER A 676 -11.62 -30.34 -34.82
C SER A 676 -11.68 -31.29 -33.62
N PRO A 677 -11.71 -32.62 -33.87
CA PRO A 677 -11.75 -33.63 -32.82
C PRO A 677 -10.58 -33.54 -31.82
N LEU A 678 -9.46 -32.89 -32.19
CA LEU A 678 -8.33 -32.66 -31.30
C LEU A 678 -8.67 -31.71 -30.13
N SER A 679 -9.65 -30.81 -30.32
CA SER A 679 -10.11 -29.88 -29.27
C SER A 679 -10.64 -30.60 -28.03
N ARG A 680 -11.07 -31.87 -28.16
CA ARG A 680 -11.52 -32.69 -27.03
C ARG A 680 -10.43 -32.88 -25.98
N TYR A 681 -9.16 -32.90 -26.37
CA TYR A 681 -8.04 -33.15 -25.45
C TYR A 681 -7.85 -32.00 -24.45
N THR A 682 -8.16 -30.76 -24.85
CA THR A 682 -8.18 -29.62 -23.93
C THR A 682 -9.24 -29.81 -22.85
N PHE A 683 -10.44 -30.28 -23.20
CA PHE A 683 -11.52 -30.53 -22.24
C PHE A 683 -11.27 -31.77 -21.38
N GLU A 684 -10.70 -32.84 -21.92
CA GLU A 684 -10.29 -33.99 -21.10
C GLU A 684 -9.26 -33.60 -20.02
N ALA A 685 -8.36 -32.64 -20.32
CA ALA A 685 -7.41 -32.12 -19.34
C ALA A 685 -8.09 -31.22 -18.29
N ILE A 686 -9.06 -30.39 -18.70
CA ILE A 686 -9.88 -29.59 -17.78
C ILE A 686 -10.68 -30.51 -16.85
N ASP A 687 -11.39 -31.49 -17.40
CA ASP A 687 -12.17 -32.47 -16.64
C ASP A 687 -11.28 -33.25 -15.66
N GLU A 688 -10.01 -33.51 -16.00
CA GLU A 688 -9.07 -34.16 -15.08
C GLU A 688 -8.60 -33.21 -13.97
N LEU A 689 -8.34 -31.93 -14.27
CA LEU A 689 -7.96 -30.90 -13.27
C LEU A 689 -9.10 -30.53 -12.33
N GLU A 690 -10.35 -30.52 -12.80
CA GLU A 690 -11.53 -30.26 -11.97
C GLU A 690 -11.74 -31.34 -10.88
N LYS A 691 -11.07 -32.49 -10.98
CA LYS A 691 -11.05 -33.54 -9.95
C LYS A 691 -9.96 -33.33 -8.89
N THR A 692 -9.14 -32.29 -9.03
CA THR A 692 -7.92 -32.05 -8.21
C THR A 692 -8.07 -30.80 -7.35
N ASN A 693 -7.13 -30.59 -6.41
CA ASN A 693 -7.06 -29.35 -5.63
C ASN A 693 -6.08 -28.33 -6.25
N LEU A 694 -5.52 -28.63 -7.42
CA LEU A 694 -4.58 -27.75 -8.11
C LEU A 694 -5.28 -26.48 -8.59
N THR A 695 -4.64 -25.34 -8.34
CA THR A 695 -5.02 -24.11 -9.04
C THR A 695 -4.53 -24.20 -10.48
N TYR A 696 -5.41 -24.03 -11.46
CA TYR A 696 -5.02 -24.15 -12.87
C TYR A 696 -5.49 -23.00 -13.73
N THR A 697 -4.83 -22.85 -14.88
CA THR A 697 -5.24 -21.90 -15.92
C THR A 697 -4.94 -22.47 -17.30
N ARG A 698 -5.72 -22.04 -18.30
CA ARG A 698 -5.41 -22.21 -19.72
C ARG A 698 -5.09 -20.86 -20.33
N ILE A 699 -4.03 -20.80 -21.12
CA ILE A 699 -3.61 -19.56 -21.77
C ILE A 699 -4.28 -19.48 -23.14
N THR A 700 -4.76 -18.30 -23.50
CA THR A 700 -5.29 -18.02 -24.84
C THR A 700 -4.72 -16.72 -25.35
N ASN A 701 -4.16 -16.77 -26.55
CA ASN A 701 -3.39 -15.66 -27.13
C ASN A 701 -3.60 -15.47 -28.64
N GLY A 702 -4.45 -16.29 -29.28
CA GLY A 702 -4.70 -16.21 -30.72
C GLY A 702 -3.52 -16.70 -31.55
N TRP A 703 -3.06 -15.90 -32.51
CA TRP A 703 -2.01 -16.26 -33.46
C TRP A 703 -0.62 -15.82 -33.01
N PHE A 704 0.38 -16.66 -33.30
CA PHE A 704 1.78 -16.23 -33.23
C PHE A 704 2.17 -15.44 -34.48
N LEU A 705 2.72 -14.24 -34.27
CA LEU A 705 3.21 -13.36 -35.33
C LEU A 705 4.52 -13.85 -35.95
N ASP A 706 5.26 -14.68 -35.24
CA ASP A 706 6.55 -15.22 -35.63
C ASP A 706 6.51 -15.86 -37.03
N TYR A 707 5.41 -16.55 -37.36
CA TYR A 707 5.21 -17.18 -38.67
C TYR A 707 5.31 -16.19 -39.85
N TYR A 708 4.89 -14.94 -39.65
CA TYR A 708 4.98 -13.89 -40.67
C TYR A 708 6.36 -13.23 -40.73
N GLY A 709 7.24 -13.50 -39.78
CA GLY A 709 8.64 -13.06 -39.80
C GLY A 709 9.62 -14.13 -40.30
N MET A 710 9.24 -15.40 -40.29
CA MET A 710 10.14 -16.51 -40.68
C MET A 710 10.55 -16.46 -42.16
N PRO A 711 11.79 -16.85 -42.53
CA PRO A 711 12.83 -17.40 -41.65
C PRO A 711 13.72 -16.33 -41.02
N TYR A 712 13.40 -15.04 -41.19
CA TYR A 712 14.28 -13.94 -40.80
C TYR A 712 13.99 -13.38 -39.40
N TRP A 713 12.88 -13.79 -38.79
CA TRP A 713 12.55 -13.54 -37.40
C TRP A 713 13.03 -14.70 -36.53
N LYS A 714 13.87 -14.39 -35.53
CA LYS A 714 14.41 -15.39 -34.62
C LYS A 714 13.31 -15.83 -33.64
N CYS A 715 12.98 -17.12 -33.62
CA CYS A 715 12.04 -17.73 -32.68
C CYS A 715 12.31 -19.24 -32.57
N ASN A 716 11.67 -19.90 -31.60
CA ASN A 716 11.78 -21.36 -31.40
C ASN A 716 10.63 -22.14 -32.07
N LEU A 717 9.73 -21.46 -32.77
CA LEU A 717 8.61 -22.11 -33.48
C LEU A 717 9.09 -22.79 -34.76
N GLU A 718 8.48 -23.93 -35.10
CA GLU A 718 8.69 -24.59 -36.38
C GLU A 718 8.00 -23.80 -37.51
N PRO A 719 8.57 -23.72 -38.73
CA PRO A 719 7.96 -23.02 -39.84
C PRO A 719 6.57 -23.55 -40.21
N TRP A 720 5.59 -22.64 -40.26
CA TRP A 720 4.23 -22.95 -40.68
C TRP A 720 3.63 -21.80 -41.50
N ILE A 721 2.94 -22.14 -42.58
CA ILE A 721 2.25 -21.19 -43.46
C ILE A 721 0.75 -21.30 -43.19
N ASN A 722 0.14 -20.17 -42.82
CA ASN A 722 -1.30 -20.06 -42.57
C ASN A 722 -1.95 -19.06 -43.55
N ILE A 723 -2.53 -17.95 -43.07
CA ILE A 723 -3.23 -16.91 -43.82
C ILE A 723 -2.34 -16.22 -44.87
N VAL A 724 -1.08 -15.92 -44.55
CA VAL A 724 -0.18 -15.11 -45.39
C VAL A 724 1.13 -15.83 -45.64
N ASN A 725 1.48 -16.03 -46.91
CA ASN A 725 2.79 -16.49 -47.32
C ASN A 725 3.68 -15.29 -47.70
N MET A 726 4.48 -14.84 -46.74
CA MET A 726 5.36 -13.67 -46.91
C MET A 726 6.43 -13.88 -47.99
N LYS A 727 6.91 -15.12 -48.19
CA LYS A 727 7.97 -15.43 -49.16
C LYS A 727 7.44 -15.34 -50.59
N SER A 728 6.35 -16.05 -50.86
CA SER A 728 5.74 -16.19 -52.18
C SER A 728 4.71 -15.09 -52.49
N LYS A 729 4.46 -14.18 -51.54
CA LYS A 729 3.60 -12.99 -51.69
C LYS A 729 2.17 -13.33 -52.09
N TRP A 730 1.58 -14.31 -51.42
CA TRP A 730 0.16 -14.63 -51.56
C TRP A 730 -0.51 -14.76 -50.20
N ALA A 731 -1.82 -14.60 -50.16
CA ALA A 731 -2.63 -14.76 -48.93
C ALA A 731 -3.99 -15.37 -49.25
N VAL A 732 -4.57 -16.10 -48.27
CA VAL A 732 -5.94 -16.59 -48.32
C VAL A 732 -6.75 -15.93 -47.22
N ILE A 733 -7.71 -15.10 -47.62
CA ILE A 733 -8.65 -14.44 -46.72
C ILE A 733 -9.84 -15.37 -46.43
N PRO A 734 -10.14 -15.66 -45.16
CA PRO A 734 -11.38 -16.36 -44.81
C PRO A 734 -12.58 -15.40 -44.75
N GLY A 735 -13.66 -15.75 -45.44
CA GLY A 735 -14.88 -14.94 -45.46
C GLY A 735 -14.69 -13.64 -46.23
N ASP A 736 -14.97 -12.49 -45.61
CA ASP A 736 -14.75 -11.15 -46.18
C ASP A 736 -13.44 -10.49 -45.68
N GLY A 737 -12.72 -11.17 -44.79
CA GLY A 737 -11.48 -10.69 -44.18
C GLY A 737 -11.62 -9.63 -43.10
N ASN A 738 -12.83 -9.21 -42.75
CA ASN A 738 -13.08 -8.18 -41.74
C ASN A 738 -13.18 -8.74 -40.31
N VAL A 739 -13.34 -10.06 -40.17
CA VAL A 739 -13.32 -10.72 -38.86
C VAL A 739 -11.97 -10.49 -38.19
N GLN A 740 -12.01 -10.02 -36.94
CA GLN A 740 -10.81 -9.72 -36.15
C GLN A 740 -10.21 -10.99 -35.55
N ALA A 741 -8.90 -10.97 -35.34
CA ALA A 741 -8.15 -11.96 -34.59
C ALA A 741 -7.07 -11.29 -33.71
N SER A 742 -6.63 -12.00 -32.68
CA SER A 742 -5.54 -11.57 -31.78
C SER A 742 -4.20 -12.12 -32.25
N PHE A 743 -3.15 -11.31 -32.12
CA PHE A 743 -1.81 -11.58 -32.62
C PHE A 743 -0.75 -11.15 -31.61
N LEU A 744 0.19 -12.04 -31.28
CA LEU A 744 1.36 -11.71 -30.46
C LEU A 744 2.60 -12.52 -30.89
N THR A 745 3.79 -12.10 -30.48
CA THR A 745 4.99 -12.92 -30.69
C THR A 745 5.12 -13.98 -29.60
N SER A 746 5.71 -15.13 -29.92
CA SER A 746 5.97 -16.19 -28.94
C SER A 746 6.83 -15.69 -27.76
N GLN A 747 7.72 -14.73 -28.00
CA GLN A 747 8.52 -14.07 -26.97
C GLN A 747 7.65 -13.20 -26.06
N ASP A 748 6.77 -12.37 -26.60
CA ASP A 748 5.86 -11.55 -25.79
C ASP A 748 4.92 -12.44 -24.95
N MET A 749 4.42 -13.54 -25.54
CA MET A 749 3.67 -14.56 -24.81
C MET A 749 4.47 -15.07 -23.61
N SER A 750 5.74 -15.43 -23.78
CA SER A 750 6.57 -15.93 -22.69
C SER A 750 6.79 -14.92 -21.57
N ARG A 751 6.86 -13.61 -21.88
CA ARG A 751 6.96 -12.55 -20.87
C ARG A 751 5.69 -12.45 -20.05
N PHE A 752 4.52 -12.53 -20.69
CA PHE A 752 3.23 -12.60 -19.98
C PHE A 752 3.13 -13.86 -19.10
N VAL A 753 3.55 -15.02 -19.60
CA VAL A 753 3.57 -16.28 -18.83
C VAL A 753 4.48 -16.16 -17.61
N ALA A 754 5.68 -15.57 -17.76
CA ALA A 754 6.60 -15.37 -16.65
C ALA A 754 5.98 -14.49 -15.55
N ARG A 755 5.31 -13.40 -15.92
CA ARG A 755 4.59 -12.52 -14.97
C ARG A 755 3.37 -13.20 -14.34
N LEU A 756 2.65 -14.03 -15.11
CA LEU A 756 1.53 -14.81 -14.61
C LEU A 756 1.94 -15.77 -13.47
N MET A 757 3.15 -16.33 -13.51
CA MET A 757 3.65 -17.24 -12.46
C MET A 757 3.79 -16.54 -11.09
N ASP A 758 3.87 -15.20 -11.07
CA ASP A 758 3.98 -14.42 -9.84
C ASP A 758 2.64 -14.05 -9.21
N LEU A 759 1.55 -14.03 -9.99
CA LEU A 759 0.23 -13.66 -9.48
C LEU A 759 -0.19 -14.58 -8.33
N GLU A 760 -0.75 -14.01 -7.26
CA GLU A 760 -1.21 -14.79 -6.12
C GLU A 760 -2.44 -15.63 -6.47
N THR A 761 -3.34 -15.10 -7.29
CA THR A 761 -4.55 -15.76 -7.76
C THR A 761 -4.54 -15.91 -9.27
N TRP A 762 -5.06 -17.06 -9.76
CA TRP A 762 -5.22 -17.33 -11.18
C TRP A 762 -6.70 -17.43 -11.53
N ASP A 763 -7.06 -16.80 -12.64
CA ASP A 763 -8.30 -17.09 -13.35
C ASP A 763 -8.14 -18.44 -14.07
N THR A 764 -9.22 -19.22 -14.22
CA THR A 764 -9.17 -20.49 -14.97
C THR A 764 -8.82 -20.29 -16.45
N ILE A 765 -8.93 -19.05 -16.95
CA ILE A 765 -8.53 -18.63 -18.29
C ILE A 765 -7.65 -17.38 -18.17
N SER A 766 -6.42 -17.48 -18.66
CA SER A 766 -5.49 -16.34 -18.76
C SER A 766 -5.44 -15.85 -20.20
N ALA A 767 -6.12 -14.74 -20.47
CA ALA A 767 -6.23 -14.15 -21.80
C ALA A 767 -5.09 -13.17 -22.09
N ILE A 768 -4.45 -13.25 -23.26
CA ILE A 768 -3.46 -12.29 -23.76
C ILE A 768 -3.94 -11.76 -25.11
N ARG A 769 -4.37 -10.49 -25.17
CA ARG A 769 -5.01 -9.92 -26.36
C ARG A 769 -4.01 -9.32 -27.34
N ALA A 770 -2.96 -8.68 -26.82
CA ALA A 770 -1.89 -8.00 -27.53
C ALA A 770 -2.42 -7.15 -28.70
N ASN A 771 -2.13 -7.55 -29.95
CA ASN A 771 -2.56 -6.84 -31.14
C ASN A 771 -3.87 -7.44 -31.68
N THR A 772 -4.89 -6.63 -31.94
CA THR A 772 -6.15 -7.08 -32.56
C THR A 772 -6.31 -6.46 -33.95
N LEU A 773 -6.38 -7.31 -34.98
CA LEU A 773 -6.48 -6.89 -36.39
C LEU A 773 -7.47 -7.76 -37.15
N SER A 774 -8.07 -7.21 -38.21
CA SER A 774 -8.69 -7.99 -39.28
C SER A 774 -7.65 -8.63 -40.20
N PHE A 775 -8.05 -9.67 -40.96
CA PHE A 775 -7.14 -10.29 -41.93
C PHE A 775 -6.77 -9.35 -43.08
N ASN A 776 -7.68 -8.43 -43.44
CA ASN A 776 -7.39 -7.36 -44.39
C ASN A 776 -6.27 -6.42 -43.89
N GLU A 777 -6.30 -6.04 -42.61
CA GLU A 777 -5.25 -5.21 -41.99
C GLU A 777 -3.91 -5.97 -41.88
N LEU A 778 -3.95 -7.27 -41.56
CA LEU A 778 -2.74 -8.11 -41.53
C LEU A 778 -2.06 -8.16 -42.90
N ILE A 779 -2.83 -8.36 -43.98
CA ILE A 779 -2.31 -8.37 -45.36
C ILE A 779 -1.78 -6.98 -45.74
N ALA A 780 -2.47 -5.91 -45.36
CA ALA A 780 -1.97 -4.55 -45.61
C ALA A 780 -0.61 -4.31 -44.92
N ALA A 781 -0.40 -4.82 -43.71
CA ALA A 781 0.90 -4.78 -43.04
C ALA A 781 1.97 -5.60 -43.78
N ALA A 782 1.62 -6.78 -44.27
CA ALA A 782 2.51 -7.64 -45.07
C ALA A 782 2.94 -6.97 -46.38
N GLU A 783 1.99 -6.39 -47.12
CA GLU A 783 2.24 -5.66 -48.37
C GLU A 783 3.11 -4.43 -48.14
N LYS A 784 2.85 -3.69 -47.05
CA LYS A 784 3.67 -2.55 -46.64
C LYS A 784 5.10 -3.00 -46.34
N ALA A 785 5.29 -4.07 -45.57
CA ALA A 785 6.62 -4.58 -45.23
C ALA A 785 7.40 -5.08 -46.45
N ARG A 786 6.74 -5.74 -47.42
CA ARG A 786 7.37 -6.20 -48.67
C ARG A 786 7.47 -5.13 -49.76
N GLY A 787 6.79 -3.98 -49.60
CA GLY A 787 6.73 -2.93 -50.60
C GLY A 787 6.03 -3.32 -51.90
N THR A 788 5.16 -4.34 -51.88
CA THR A 788 4.43 -4.81 -53.07
C THR A 788 3.12 -5.49 -52.71
N LYS A 789 2.19 -5.55 -53.68
CA LYS A 789 0.88 -6.19 -53.51
C LYS A 789 0.99 -7.71 -53.53
N PHE A 790 0.14 -8.37 -52.75
CA PHE A 790 0.10 -9.83 -52.66
C PHE A 790 -0.98 -10.39 -53.60
N ASN A 791 -0.80 -11.62 -54.05
CA ASN A 791 -1.85 -12.37 -54.73
C ASN A 791 -2.84 -12.90 -53.67
N VAL A 792 -4.01 -12.27 -53.56
CA VAL A 792 -4.97 -12.54 -52.49
C VAL A 792 -6.15 -13.33 -53.05
N ALA A 793 -6.42 -14.50 -52.47
CA ALA A 793 -7.66 -15.24 -52.68
C ALA A 793 -8.61 -15.00 -51.51
N VAL A 794 -9.91 -14.86 -51.80
CA VAL A 794 -10.97 -14.74 -50.80
C VAL A 794 -11.80 -16.01 -50.84
N ASP A 795 -11.70 -16.82 -49.79
CA ASP A 795 -12.41 -18.09 -49.70
C ASP A 795 -13.65 -17.95 -48.82
N SER A 796 -14.81 -18.29 -49.38
CA SER A 796 -16.06 -18.27 -48.63
C SER A 796 -16.04 -19.28 -47.49
N LEU A 797 -16.77 -18.99 -46.40
CA LEU A 797 -16.89 -19.91 -45.28
C LEU A 797 -17.47 -21.28 -45.70
N GLU A 798 -18.33 -21.31 -46.72
CA GLU A 798 -18.87 -22.56 -47.28
C GLU A 798 -17.78 -23.39 -47.97
N LYS A 799 -16.91 -22.75 -48.77
CA LYS A 799 -15.78 -23.41 -49.41
C LYS A 799 -14.82 -23.98 -48.37
N LEU A 800 -14.46 -23.18 -47.37
CA LEU A 800 -13.55 -23.62 -46.30
C LEU A 800 -14.16 -24.77 -45.49
N LYS A 801 -15.46 -24.71 -45.18
CA LYS A 801 -16.19 -25.80 -44.51
C LYS A 801 -16.26 -27.09 -45.34
N SER A 802 -16.16 -27.01 -46.66
CA SER A 802 -16.10 -28.18 -47.56
C SER A 802 -14.73 -28.87 -47.59
N GLY A 803 -13.73 -28.33 -46.88
CA GLY A 803 -12.37 -28.84 -46.84
C GLY A 803 -11.51 -28.41 -48.03
N LYS A 804 -11.88 -27.32 -48.72
CA LYS A 804 -11.17 -26.79 -49.89
C LYS A 804 -10.61 -25.41 -49.61
N ILE A 805 -9.40 -25.15 -50.10
CA ILE A 805 -8.71 -23.86 -49.91
C ILE A 805 -7.95 -23.44 -51.16
N SER A 806 -7.91 -22.14 -51.42
CA SER A 806 -7.09 -21.55 -52.49
C SER A 806 -5.60 -21.73 -52.22
N PHE A 807 -4.81 -21.80 -53.30
CA PHE A 807 -3.36 -22.00 -53.27
C PHE A 807 -2.89 -23.29 -52.58
N PHE A 808 -3.76 -24.29 -52.37
CA PHE A 808 -3.37 -25.53 -51.67
C PHE A 808 -2.06 -26.18 -52.17
N PRO A 809 -1.80 -26.29 -53.49
CA PRO A 809 -0.54 -26.86 -53.99
C PRO A 809 0.73 -26.14 -53.51
N ASP A 810 0.61 -24.89 -53.05
CA ASP A 810 1.71 -24.07 -52.55
C ASP A 810 1.87 -24.13 -51.01
N TYR A 811 1.01 -24.87 -50.30
CA TYR A 811 1.18 -25.14 -48.87
C TYR A 811 2.17 -26.29 -48.66
N PRO A 812 2.99 -26.23 -47.59
CA PRO A 812 3.86 -27.34 -47.23
C PRO A 812 3.03 -28.53 -46.73
N PRO A 813 3.48 -29.78 -47.00
CA PRO A 813 2.82 -30.96 -46.45
C PRO A 813 2.97 -30.96 -44.91
N ILE A 814 1.90 -31.33 -44.21
CA ILE A 814 1.85 -31.38 -42.74
C ILE A 814 1.65 -32.79 -42.20
N GLY A 815 1.61 -33.79 -43.08
CA GLY A 815 1.66 -35.21 -42.70
C GLY A 815 0.30 -35.88 -42.51
N HIS A 816 -0.80 -35.25 -42.95
CA HIS A 816 -2.13 -35.88 -43.05
C HIS A 816 -2.42 -36.48 -44.45
N GLY A 817 -1.47 -36.40 -45.38
CA GLY A 817 -1.61 -36.94 -46.72
C GLY A 817 -2.75 -36.25 -47.47
N ASP A 818 -3.74 -37.02 -47.94
CA ASP A 818 -4.92 -36.48 -48.64
C ASP A 818 -5.77 -35.54 -47.75
N GLY A 819 -5.55 -35.54 -46.44
CA GLY A 819 -6.22 -34.66 -45.48
C GLY A 819 -5.60 -33.27 -45.28
N ASP A 820 -4.42 -32.99 -45.86
CA ASP A 820 -3.70 -31.73 -45.65
C ASP A 820 -4.55 -30.50 -46.08
N GLU A 821 -5.25 -30.59 -47.21
CA GLU A 821 -6.09 -29.49 -47.73
C GLU A 821 -7.24 -29.15 -46.77
N ALA A 822 -7.92 -30.20 -46.30
CA ALA A 822 -9.05 -30.06 -45.39
C ALA A 822 -8.62 -29.47 -44.04
N PHE A 823 -7.41 -29.80 -43.58
CA PHE A 823 -6.86 -29.21 -42.35
C PHE A 823 -6.61 -27.70 -42.50
N PHE A 824 -5.95 -27.26 -43.57
CA PHE A 824 -5.75 -25.82 -43.80
C PHE A 824 -7.08 -25.08 -43.98
N ALA A 825 -8.03 -25.66 -44.70
CA ALA A 825 -9.37 -25.11 -44.88
C ALA A 825 -10.12 -24.98 -43.53
N MET A 826 -10.02 -25.97 -42.64
CA MET A 826 -10.60 -25.94 -41.30
C MET A 826 -10.03 -24.80 -40.44
N ILE A 827 -8.70 -24.62 -40.44
CA ILE A 827 -8.04 -23.53 -39.67
C ILE A 827 -8.51 -22.16 -40.17
N HIS A 828 -8.60 -21.98 -41.49
CA HIS A 828 -9.13 -20.74 -42.09
C HIS A 828 -10.62 -20.56 -41.81
N TYR A 829 -11.41 -21.64 -41.78
CA TYR A 829 -12.81 -21.58 -41.39
C TYR A 829 -12.97 -21.09 -39.94
N GLN A 830 -12.21 -21.65 -38.99
CA GLN A 830 -12.21 -21.23 -37.58
C GLN A 830 -11.80 -19.76 -37.43
N ALA A 831 -10.80 -19.31 -38.20
CA ALA A 831 -10.42 -17.91 -38.30
C ALA A 831 -11.57 -17.02 -38.81
N GLY A 832 -12.25 -17.45 -39.87
CA GLY A 832 -13.37 -16.73 -40.49
C GLY A 832 -14.65 -16.65 -39.64
N ILE A 833 -14.79 -17.48 -38.61
CA ILE A 833 -15.88 -17.39 -37.62
C ILE A 833 -15.42 -16.74 -36.30
N GLY A 834 -14.19 -16.19 -36.26
CA GLY A 834 -13.70 -15.38 -35.14
C GLY A 834 -13.10 -16.16 -33.97
N ARG A 835 -12.76 -17.44 -34.12
CA ARG A 835 -12.22 -18.25 -33.01
C ARG A 835 -10.87 -17.78 -32.47
N TYR A 836 -10.07 -17.13 -33.30
CA TYR A 836 -8.74 -16.63 -32.91
C TYR A 836 -8.78 -15.21 -32.31
N LEU A 837 -9.97 -14.63 -32.12
CA LEU A 837 -10.13 -13.41 -31.35
C LEU A 837 -10.19 -13.77 -29.86
N VAL A 838 -9.25 -13.25 -29.08
CA VAL A 838 -9.31 -13.40 -27.62
C VAL A 838 -10.51 -12.60 -27.09
N PRO A 839 -11.47 -13.22 -26.38
CA PRO A 839 -12.71 -12.57 -25.98
C PRO A 839 -12.51 -11.28 -25.17
N ARG A 840 -13.40 -10.30 -25.37
CA ARG A 840 -13.29 -8.98 -24.75
C ARG A 840 -13.77 -8.93 -23.30
N ASP A 841 -14.67 -9.85 -22.95
CA ASP A 841 -15.26 -10.05 -21.64
C ASP A 841 -14.33 -10.75 -20.65
N LEU A 842 -13.25 -11.38 -21.13
CA LEU A 842 -12.20 -11.91 -20.27
C LEU A 842 -11.24 -10.80 -19.81
N PRO A 843 -10.87 -10.78 -18.51
CA PRO A 843 -9.84 -9.87 -18.01
C PRO A 843 -8.48 -10.25 -18.58
N ALA A 844 -8.00 -9.47 -19.56
CA ALA A 844 -6.75 -9.76 -20.24
C ALA A 844 -5.52 -9.42 -19.38
N LEU A 845 -4.46 -10.22 -19.49
CA LEU A 845 -3.18 -9.99 -18.83
C LEU A 845 -2.53 -8.68 -19.28
N ASP A 846 -2.85 -8.19 -20.48
CA ASP A 846 -2.46 -6.88 -20.99
C ASP A 846 -2.86 -5.75 -20.01
N ASN A 847 -4.03 -5.87 -19.39
CA ASN A 847 -4.52 -4.89 -18.42
C ASN A 847 -3.83 -5.04 -17.06
N LYS A 848 -3.40 -6.26 -16.71
CA LYS A 848 -2.70 -6.55 -15.46
C LYS A 848 -1.22 -6.16 -15.54
N PHE A 849 -0.64 -6.18 -16.74
CA PHE A 849 0.76 -5.86 -17.00
C PHE A 849 0.90 -4.84 -18.16
N PRO A 850 0.37 -3.61 -17.99
CA PRO A 850 0.40 -2.59 -19.04
C PRO A 850 1.82 -2.09 -19.35
N ASP A 851 2.80 -2.42 -18.51
CA ASP A 851 4.22 -2.15 -18.70
C ASP A 851 4.87 -3.03 -19.78
N LEU A 852 4.29 -4.19 -20.09
CA LEU A 852 4.79 -5.08 -21.14
C LEU A 852 4.45 -4.52 -22.53
N LYS A 853 5.44 -3.91 -23.17
CA LYS A 853 5.34 -3.48 -24.56
C LYS A 853 5.33 -4.69 -25.48
N VAL A 854 4.21 -4.91 -26.16
CA VAL A 854 4.06 -5.98 -27.16
C VAL A 854 4.60 -5.54 -28.52
N THR A 855 5.21 -6.48 -29.23
CA THR A 855 5.69 -6.27 -30.60
C THR A 855 4.51 -6.25 -31.57
N THR A 856 4.47 -5.26 -32.45
CA THR A 856 3.38 -5.11 -33.43
C THR A 856 3.59 -6.00 -34.66
N PRO A 857 2.52 -6.36 -35.40
CA PRO A 857 2.63 -7.15 -36.62
C PRO A 857 3.52 -6.50 -37.69
N LEU A 858 3.41 -5.18 -37.84
CA LEU A 858 4.23 -4.45 -38.81
C LEU A 858 5.71 -4.45 -38.41
N GLU A 859 6.04 -4.31 -37.13
CA GLU A 859 7.43 -4.38 -36.65
C GLU A 859 8.07 -5.75 -36.96
N VAL A 860 7.35 -6.84 -36.69
CA VAL A 860 7.83 -8.20 -37.03
C VAL A 860 8.08 -8.32 -38.53
N MET A 861 7.08 -7.96 -39.34
CA MET A 861 7.15 -8.12 -40.80
C MET A 861 8.21 -7.19 -41.43
N GLU A 862 8.29 -5.92 -41.04
CA GLU A 862 9.30 -4.99 -41.57
C GLU A 862 10.71 -5.41 -41.16
N THR A 863 10.92 -5.78 -39.90
CA THR A 863 12.25 -6.24 -39.42
C THR A 863 12.72 -7.47 -40.19
N ALA A 864 11.81 -8.42 -40.46
CA ALA A 864 12.14 -9.65 -41.15
C ALA A 864 12.32 -9.48 -42.67
N TRP A 865 11.44 -8.71 -43.31
CA TRP A 865 11.20 -8.79 -44.75
C TRP A 865 11.45 -7.51 -45.55
N LYS A 866 11.68 -6.37 -44.90
CA LYS A 866 11.92 -5.11 -45.63
C LYS A 866 13.13 -5.22 -46.54
N GLY A 867 12.92 -4.90 -47.82
CA GLY A 867 13.97 -4.98 -48.85
C GLY A 867 14.31 -6.38 -49.35
N LYS A 868 13.53 -7.41 -48.98
CA LYS A 868 13.70 -8.80 -49.43
C LYS A 868 12.66 -9.24 -50.43
#